data_AF-A0A0S2LXV3-F1
#
_entry.id   AF-A0A0S2LXV3-F1
#
_cell.length_a   1.000
_cell.length_b   1.000
_cell.length_c   1.000
_cell.angle_alpha   90.00
_cell.angle_beta   90.00
_cell.angle_gamma   90.00
#
_symmetry.space_group_name_H-M   'P 1'
#
loop_
_entity.id
_entity.type
_entity.pdbx_description
1 polymer ?
#
loop_
_entity_poly.entity_id
_entity_poly.type
_entity_poly.pdbx_seq_one_letter_code
_entity_poly.pdbx_strand_id
1 'polypeptide(L)'
;MIVPGAILAFSLGFRRITLLGLAPVLSLSLVGVAAVGAPFLGSPWSIWAVVVLCVVASAIAWFVTGFRAKEINRDSIHRDSWVAFGSTIIGVGSGALLVGRRIMQLVGAPDNISQRYDNVFQLNAVRHILDSGNGSTLTLGEMAGGQGLGAVYPAVWHDLAALLVQLTGASVPVAENAVNMTIGAIIWPISVVFLTRVVVGPKPVALIAAGIMSAGLAAFPFLLLVWGPLFPNMLSVAVVPAALAVVIMLCKLGDHLERPLRLWLALLLLAPGLAFSHMSGIGALLAFSAPIIAWAVGSHVVSLVRSKAHLWKYAVVVVAGGAGVAVGLMVWIRLRPGNYSGWRPHQIMSGAVGEVITNSPMGTRVAWAISILAIVGIFSVFNGRKQIWWLLSYSVAAGLYIIDAAVAPGFIRTFMTGIWYADTNRLAAYLPLFAVVLAALGFSRIVESVLGWLIRGNKTAPVNAMVSAAWTKPVSVAVTVALLGTLVVATQLGAIQTYIAANKQFYERNTSSSILSDDEYKLLSRIDDEVPADAVIAGNPWNGSSLVYAFADRKVLRFHLSQSKTAQETLIETKLKIADQDPTVCNAIRALNVRYVLDFGHQYLLNHNDSTNYPGLDKLADSKAVELIDSEGDARLFKVTACW
;
A
#
# COMPACT_ATOMS: atom_id res chain seq x y z
N MET A 1 -0.12 13.62 4.82
CA MET A 1 0.59 12.53 4.11
C MET A 1 1.86 12.94 3.36
N ILE A 2 2.08 14.22 2.98
CA ILE A 2 3.30 14.65 2.24
C ILE A 2 4.10 15.71 3.00
N VAL A 3 3.42 16.72 3.56
CA VAL A 3 4.05 17.92 4.13
C VAL A 3 5.04 17.61 5.27
N PRO A 4 4.72 16.78 6.28
CA PRO A 4 5.66 16.51 7.38
C PRO A 4 6.99 15.90 6.89
N GLY A 5 6.92 14.92 6.00
CA GLY A 5 8.10 14.30 5.41
C GLY A 5 8.83 15.22 4.43
N ALA A 6 8.14 16.13 3.74
CA ALA A 6 8.78 17.15 2.90
C ALA A 6 9.62 18.13 3.75
N ILE A 7 9.11 18.55 4.93
CA ILE A 7 9.85 19.39 5.88
C ILE A 7 11.08 18.64 6.41
N LEU A 8 10.92 17.38 6.80
CA LEU A 8 12.03 16.54 7.26
C LEU A 8 13.08 16.33 6.16
N ALA A 9 12.65 15.99 4.94
CA ALA A 9 13.53 15.83 3.79
C ALA A 9 14.28 17.13 3.45
N PHE A 10 13.58 18.26 3.49
CA PHE A 10 14.19 19.58 3.29
C PHE A 10 15.26 19.88 4.35
N SER A 11 14.99 19.52 5.60
CA SER A 11 15.89 19.71 6.75
C SER A 11 17.13 18.82 6.67
N LEU A 12 17.01 17.61 6.10
CA LEU A 12 18.14 16.75 5.73
C LEU A 12 18.97 17.29 4.54
N GLY A 13 18.49 18.35 3.89
CA GLY A 13 19.17 19.01 2.76
C GLY A 13 18.80 18.45 1.39
N PHE A 14 17.81 17.57 1.28
CA PHE A 14 17.28 17.10 0.00
C PHE A 14 16.54 18.23 -0.72
N ARG A 15 16.52 18.19 -2.06
CA ARG A 15 15.87 19.20 -2.90
C ARG A 15 15.18 18.53 -4.09
N ARG A 16 14.24 19.28 -4.71
CA ARG A 16 13.56 18.92 -5.98
C ARG A 16 13.02 17.48 -5.97
N ILE A 17 13.40 16.66 -6.94
CA ILE A 17 12.84 15.32 -7.17
C ILE A 17 13.10 14.41 -5.96
N THR A 18 14.31 14.43 -5.39
CA THR A 18 14.64 13.62 -4.20
C THR A 18 13.77 14.01 -2.99
N LEU A 19 13.57 15.30 -2.76
CA LEU A 19 12.69 15.77 -1.68
C LEU A 19 11.26 15.29 -1.91
N LEU A 20 10.73 15.47 -3.13
CA LEU A 20 9.38 15.04 -3.48
C LEU A 20 9.21 13.52 -3.32
N GLY A 21 10.19 12.74 -3.80
CA GLY A 21 10.18 11.28 -3.74
C GLY A 21 10.24 10.70 -2.32
N LEU A 22 10.98 11.35 -1.41
CA LEU A 22 11.11 10.90 -0.02
C LEU A 22 10.00 11.42 0.91
N ALA A 23 9.32 12.50 0.53
CA ALA A 23 8.31 13.15 1.37
C ALA A 23 7.17 12.21 1.82
N PRO A 24 6.60 11.33 0.97
CA PRO A 24 5.57 10.40 1.43
C PRO A 24 6.08 9.45 2.51
N VAL A 25 7.13 8.68 2.25
CA VAL A 25 7.60 7.64 3.18
C VAL A 25 8.08 8.22 4.51
N LEU A 26 8.73 9.39 4.49
CA LEU A 26 9.13 10.08 5.71
C LEU A 26 7.94 10.62 6.50
N SER A 27 6.85 11.02 5.84
CA SER A 27 5.60 11.39 6.53
C SER A 27 5.00 10.17 7.23
N LEU A 28 5.02 8.99 6.58
CA LEU A 28 4.52 7.75 7.17
C LEU A 28 5.33 7.33 8.39
N SER A 29 6.66 7.49 8.35
CA SER A 29 7.52 7.26 9.51
C SER A 29 7.18 8.18 10.67
N LEU A 30 6.97 9.48 10.40
CA LEU A 30 6.58 10.43 11.44
C LEU A 30 5.22 10.07 12.05
N VAL A 31 4.24 9.69 11.23
CA VAL A 31 2.91 9.25 11.71
C VAL A 31 3.05 8.02 12.59
N GLY A 32 3.68 6.95 12.10
CA GLY A 32 3.77 5.69 12.85
C GLY A 32 4.61 5.80 14.12
N VAL A 33 5.72 6.55 14.10
CA VAL A 33 6.53 6.76 15.31
C VAL A 33 5.80 7.64 16.31
N ALA A 34 5.06 8.66 15.86
CA ALA A 34 4.24 9.47 16.75
C ALA A 34 3.11 8.64 17.37
N ALA A 35 2.46 7.75 16.60
CA ALA A 35 1.36 6.92 17.08
C ALA A 35 1.83 5.90 18.12
N VAL A 36 2.99 5.28 17.90
CA VAL A 36 3.63 4.41 18.90
C VAL A 36 4.09 5.20 20.13
N GLY A 37 4.61 6.42 19.95
CA GLY A 37 5.14 7.24 21.04
C GLY A 37 4.07 7.90 21.92
N ALA A 38 2.91 8.25 21.38
CA ALA A 38 1.89 9.05 22.06
C ALA A 38 1.39 8.42 23.39
N PRO A 39 1.08 7.11 23.46
CA PRO A 39 0.68 6.47 24.72
C PRO A 39 1.75 6.55 25.82
N PHE A 40 3.03 6.43 25.48
CA PHE A 40 4.13 6.54 26.45
C PHE A 40 4.30 7.95 27.02
N LEU A 41 3.80 8.96 26.29
CA LEU A 41 3.79 10.36 26.71
C LEU A 41 2.47 10.75 27.39
N GLY A 42 1.53 9.81 27.57
CA GLY A 42 0.19 10.07 28.10
C GLY A 42 -0.67 10.97 27.21
N SER A 43 -0.32 11.12 25.92
CA SER A 43 -1.04 11.95 24.97
C SER A 43 -1.98 11.09 24.14
N PRO A 44 -3.25 11.50 23.93
CA PRO A 44 -4.10 10.86 22.95
C PRO A 44 -3.54 11.10 21.54
N TRP A 45 -3.87 10.18 20.63
CA TRP A 45 -3.54 10.26 19.22
C TRP A 45 -4.24 11.45 18.57
N SER A 46 -3.42 12.38 18.05
CA SER A 46 -3.88 13.60 17.40
C SER A 46 -2.83 14.14 16.45
N ILE A 47 -3.20 15.13 15.65
CA ILE A 47 -2.29 15.80 14.72
C ILE A 47 -1.07 16.42 15.42
N TRP A 48 -1.23 16.82 16.70
CA TRP A 48 -0.16 17.44 17.48
C TRP A 48 1.00 16.49 17.76
N ALA A 49 0.72 15.20 17.98
CA ALA A 49 1.77 14.18 18.13
C ALA A 49 2.68 14.15 16.88
N VAL A 50 2.08 14.24 15.68
CA VAL A 50 2.81 14.28 14.41
C VAL A 50 3.56 15.59 14.23
N VAL A 51 2.94 16.74 14.55
CA VAL A 51 3.56 18.07 14.43
C VAL A 51 4.79 18.20 15.33
N VAL A 52 4.66 17.84 16.61
CA VAL A 52 5.77 17.90 17.58
C VAL A 52 6.92 17.02 17.12
N LEU A 53 6.65 15.76 16.76
CA LEU A 53 7.70 14.86 16.28
C LEU A 53 8.33 15.38 14.98
N CYS A 54 7.54 15.93 14.05
CA CYS A 54 8.06 16.51 12.81
C CYS A 54 9.02 17.67 13.09
N VAL A 55 8.67 18.58 14.00
CA VAL A 55 9.52 19.71 14.40
C VAL A 55 10.83 19.22 15.02
N VAL A 56 10.74 18.30 16.00
CA VAL A 56 11.92 17.75 16.71
C VAL A 56 12.84 17.01 15.72
N ALA A 57 12.29 16.09 14.93
CA ALA A 57 13.06 15.31 13.97
C ALA A 57 13.71 16.22 12.91
N SER A 58 12.99 17.24 12.44
CA SER A 58 13.50 18.21 11.46
C SER A 58 14.61 19.08 12.04
N ALA A 59 14.49 19.54 13.29
CA ALA A 59 15.53 20.29 13.99
C ALA A 59 16.80 19.46 14.16
N ILE A 60 16.67 18.19 14.59
CA ILE A 60 17.80 17.25 14.70
C ILE A 60 18.44 17.00 13.34
N ALA A 61 17.63 16.73 12.30
CA ALA A 61 18.11 16.53 10.94
C ALA A 61 18.89 17.74 10.41
N TRP A 62 18.38 18.95 10.65
CA TRP A 62 19.04 20.20 10.28
C TRP A 62 20.35 20.40 11.03
N PHE A 63 20.40 20.10 12.33
CA PHE A 63 21.63 20.18 13.12
C PHE A 63 22.69 19.19 12.62
N VAL A 64 22.33 17.90 12.47
CA VAL A 64 23.26 16.83 12.04
C VAL A 64 23.83 17.09 10.64
N THR A 65 23.00 17.60 9.72
CA THR A 65 23.44 17.85 8.33
C THR A 65 24.04 19.24 8.15
N GLY A 66 23.62 20.24 8.93
CA GLY A 66 24.06 21.63 8.87
C GLY A 66 25.45 21.87 9.49
N PHE A 67 25.75 21.25 10.64
CA PHE A 67 27.07 21.38 11.27
C PHE A 67 28.20 20.80 10.40
N ARG A 68 27.93 19.67 9.72
CA ARG A 68 28.88 19.02 8.80
C ARG A 68 28.92 19.63 7.40
N ALA A 69 28.04 20.58 7.08
CA ALA A 69 28.02 21.23 5.76
C ALA A 69 29.20 22.19 5.54
N LYS A 70 29.74 22.79 6.62
CA LYS A 70 30.89 23.72 6.55
C LYS A 70 32.22 23.01 6.28
N GLU A 71 32.43 21.79 6.79
CA GLU A 71 33.69 21.05 6.60
C GLU A 71 33.77 20.29 5.26
N ILE A 72 32.64 20.03 4.61
CA ILE A 72 32.53 19.10 3.47
C ILE A 72 31.93 19.81 2.25
N ASN A 73 32.52 20.94 1.86
CA ASN A 73 31.98 21.83 0.81
C ASN A 73 32.87 21.91 -0.45
N ARG A 74 33.49 20.78 -0.84
CA ARG A 74 34.28 20.69 -2.08
C ARG A 74 33.64 19.87 -3.21
N ASP A 75 32.64 19.02 -2.93
CA ASP A 75 31.95 18.23 -3.95
C ASP A 75 30.57 18.81 -4.31
N SER A 76 30.38 19.15 -5.59
CA SER A 76 29.15 19.74 -6.12
C SER A 76 28.01 18.71 -6.17
N ILE A 77 26.96 18.94 -5.39
CA ILE A 77 25.71 18.17 -5.47
C ILE A 77 25.05 18.47 -6.81
N HIS A 78 24.77 17.45 -7.62
CA HIS A 78 24.06 17.60 -8.88
C HIS A 78 22.57 17.84 -8.59
N ARG A 79 22.12 19.08 -8.76
CA ARG A 79 20.68 19.40 -8.65
C ARG A 79 20.02 19.12 -10.01
N ASP A 80 18.94 18.34 -10.00
CA ASP A 80 18.12 18.11 -11.20
C ASP A 80 17.70 19.41 -11.86
N SER A 81 17.77 19.51 -13.20
CA SER A 81 17.33 20.71 -13.90
C SER A 81 15.85 21.03 -13.63
N TRP A 82 15.46 22.30 -13.80
CA TRP A 82 14.05 22.69 -13.69
C TRP A 82 13.16 21.99 -14.73
N VAL A 83 13.71 21.62 -15.89
CA VAL A 83 13.00 20.83 -16.90
C VAL A 83 12.70 19.42 -16.39
N ALA A 84 13.68 18.75 -15.78
CA ALA A 84 13.48 17.43 -15.18
C ALA A 84 12.46 17.49 -14.05
N PHE A 85 12.56 18.49 -13.16
CA PHE A 85 11.61 18.69 -12.08
C PHE A 85 10.19 18.99 -12.60
N GLY A 86 10.04 19.89 -13.58
CA GLY A 86 8.74 20.18 -14.20
C GLY A 86 8.13 18.95 -14.87
N SER A 87 8.96 18.13 -15.53
CA SER A 87 8.53 16.85 -16.12
C SER A 87 8.11 15.83 -15.06
N THR A 88 8.78 15.79 -13.91
CA THR A 88 8.33 15.01 -12.75
C THR A 88 6.96 15.47 -12.28
N ILE A 89 6.73 16.78 -12.11
CA ILE A 89 5.43 17.30 -11.69
C ILE A 89 4.34 16.95 -12.70
N ILE A 90 4.60 17.09 -14.00
CA ILE A 90 3.66 16.69 -15.07
C ILE A 90 3.38 15.19 -15.03
N GLY A 91 4.41 14.36 -14.86
CA GLY A 91 4.27 12.91 -14.74
C GLY A 91 3.43 12.51 -13.53
N VAL A 92 3.78 13.03 -12.34
CA VAL A 92 3.02 12.80 -11.10
C VAL A 92 1.59 13.29 -11.24
N GLY A 93 1.36 14.50 -11.78
CA GLY A 93 0.03 15.05 -12.00
C GLY A 93 -0.81 14.21 -12.98
N SER A 94 -0.20 13.73 -14.07
CA SER A 94 -0.86 12.84 -15.04
C SER A 94 -1.25 11.51 -14.39
N GLY A 95 -0.33 10.89 -13.64
CA GLY A 95 -0.61 9.68 -12.88
C GLY A 95 -1.73 9.89 -11.85
N ALA A 96 -1.71 11.00 -11.13
CA ALA A 96 -2.72 11.36 -10.16
C ALA A 96 -4.11 11.51 -10.77
N LEU A 97 -4.22 12.24 -11.88
CA LEU A 97 -5.48 12.43 -12.58
C LEU A 97 -6.04 11.10 -13.11
N LEU A 98 -5.18 10.27 -13.71
CA LEU A 98 -5.59 9.00 -14.32
C LEU A 98 -5.97 7.96 -13.26
N VAL A 99 -5.13 7.73 -12.25
CA VAL A 99 -5.47 6.82 -11.14
C VAL A 99 -6.70 7.34 -10.40
N GLY A 100 -6.75 8.63 -10.09
CA GLY A 100 -7.85 9.22 -9.34
C GLY A 100 -9.18 9.04 -10.06
N ARG A 101 -9.21 9.27 -11.38
CA ARG A 101 -10.39 8.98 -12.21
C ARG A 101 -10.82 7.52 -12.11
N ARG A 102 -9.88 6.57 -12.14
CA ARG A 102 -10.20 5.13 -12.07
C ARG A 102 -10.69 4.71 -10.69
N ILE A 103 -10.14 5.26 -9.62
CA ILE A 103 -10.64 5.01 -8.27
C ILE A 103 -12.05 5.61 -8.12
N MET A 104 -12.32 6.82 -8.60
CA MET A 104 -13.68 7.40 -8.59
C MET A 104 -14.68 6.53 -9.36
N GLN A 105 -14.28 5.98 -10.51
CA GLN A 105 -15.12 5.05 -11.28
C GLN A 105 -15.34 3.70 -10.59
N LEU A 106 -14.35 3.24 -9.81
CA LEU A 106 -14.42 1.97 -9.07
C LEU A 106 -15.33 2.10 -7.85
N VAL A 107 -15.14 3.16 -7.07
CA VAL A 107 -15.81 3.40 -5.78
C VAL A 107 -17.21 3.97 -5.99
N GLY A 108 -17.41 4.82 -7.00
CA GLY A 108 -18.70 5.43 -7.32
C GLY A 108 -19.04 6.65 -6.46
N ALA A 109 -19.21 6.45 -5.15
CA ALA A 109 -19.55 7.51 -4.19
C ALA A 109 -18.55 7.55 -3.02
N PRO A 110 -18.26 8.73 -2.42
CA PRO A 110 -17.24 8.85 -1.37
C PRO A 110 -17.43 7.93 -0.16
N ASP A 111 -18.68 7.59 0.17
CA ASP A 111 -19.09 6.76 1.30
C ASP A 111 -19.30 5.27 0.94
N ASN A 112 -19.12 4.88 -0.33
CA ASN A 112 -19.17 3.48 -0.73
C ASN A 112 -17.95 2.73 -0.20
N ILE A 113 -18.17 1.78 0.69
CA ILE A 113 -17.10 0.95 1.26
C ILE A 113 -16.80 -0.27 0.38
N SER A 114 -15.59 -0.81 0.50
CA SER A 114 -15.29 -2.12 -0.07
C SER A 114 -16.12 -3.21 0.63
N GLN A 115 -16.92 -3.94 -0.14
CA GLN A 115 -17.82 -5.00 0.32
C GLN A 115 -17.07 -6.34 0.48
N ARG A 116 -16.01 -6.32 1.29
CA ARG A 116 -15.03 -7.41 1.38
C ARG A 116 -14.60 -7.69 2.81
N TYR A 117 -14.06 -8.89 2.99
CA TYR A 117 -13.72 -9.51 4.28
C TYR A 117 -12.93 -8.62 5.25
N ASP A 118 -11.84 -8.02 4.77
CA ASP A 118 -10.95 -7.24 5.64
C ASP A 118 -11.52 -5.85 5.97
N ASN A 119 -12.50 -5.34 5.21
CA ASN A 119 -12.92 -3.95 5.35
C ASN A 119 -13.63 -3.68 6.67
N VAL A 120 -14.35 -4.68 7.18
CA VAL A 120 -15.01 -4.59 8.48
C VAL A 120 -13.99 -4.30 9.57
N PHE A 121 -12.81 -4.93 9.50
CA PHE A 121 -11.71 -4.63 10.43
C PHE A 121 -11.18 -3.22 10.20
N GLN A 122 -10.89 -2.82 8.95
CA GLN A 122 -10.29 -1.53 8.63
C GLN A 122 -11.15 -0.36 9.16
N LEU A 123 -12.46 -0.38 8.87
CA LEU A 123 -13.41 0.63 9.31
C LEU A 123 -13.53 0.69 10.84
N ASN A 124 -13.72 -0.47 11.48
CA ASN A 124 -13.86 -0.54 12.93
C ASN A 124 -12.58 -0.16 13.67
N ALA A 125 -11.41 -0.47 13.11
CA ALA A 125 -10.12 -0.06 13.67
C ALA A 125 -9.93 1.46 13.62
N VAL A 126 -10.42 2.14 12.58
CA VAL A 126 -10.40 3.61 12.56
C VAL A 126 -11.26 4.19 13.67
N ARG A 127 -12.49 3.69 13.88
CA ARG A 127 -13.33 4.10 15.01
C ARG A 127 -12.67 3.79 16.35
N HIS A 128 -12.06 2.62 16.50
CA HIS A 128 -11.34 2.24 17.71
C HIS A 128 -10.23 3.22 18.09
N ILE A 129 -9.48 3.71 17.11
CA ILE A 129 -8.45 4.74 17.33
C ILE A 129 -9.07 6.06 17.77
N LEU A 130 -10.22 6.45 17.20
CA LEU A 130 -10.94 7.67 17.58
C LEU A 130 -11.42 7.61 19.04
N ASP A 131 -11.97 6.47 19.48
CA ASP A 131 -12.54 6.32 20.82
C ASP A 131 -11.46 6.13 21.89
N SER A 132 -10.45 5.30 21.60
CA SER A 132 -9.37 5.00 22.55
C SER A 132 -8.31 6.09 22.62
N GLY A 133 -8.21 6.91 21.57
CA GLY A 133 -7.09 7.82 21.38
C GLY A 133 -5.74 7.10 21.20
N ASN A 134 -5.72 5.82 20.82
CA ASN A 134 -4.49 5.05 20.67
C ASN A 134 -4.33 4.48 19.25
N GLY A 135 -3.44 5.08 18.47
CA GLY A 135 -3.06 4.65 17.12
C GLY A 135 -1.88 3.67 17.04
N SER A 136 -1.39 3.16 18.18
CA SER A 136 -0.14 2.39 18.19
C SER A 136 -0.25 1.07 17.43
N THR A 137 0.68 0.85 16.49
CA THR A 137 0.87 -0.46 15.82
C THR A 137 1.10 -1.61 16.82
N LEU A 138 1.55 -1.32 18.03
CA LEU A 138 1.84 -2.36 19.03
C LEU A 138 0.57 -2.91 19.69
N THR A 139 -0.55 -2.19 19.65
CA THR A 139 -1.77 -2.52 20.40
C THR A 139 -3.02 -2.63 19.52
N LEU A 140 -3.01 -2.15 18.26
CA LEU A 140 -4.22 -2.08 17.44
C LEU A 140 -4.92 -3.44 17.23
N GLY A 141 -4.16 -4.55 17.22
CA GLY A 141 -4.71 -5.90 17.11
C GLY A 141 -5.51 -6.37 18.33
N GLU A 142 -5.40 -5.68 19.48
CA GLU A 142 -6.18 -5.98 20.69
C GLU A 142 -7.68 -5.82 20.46
N MET A 143 -8.10 -4.92 19.54
CA MET A 143 -9.50 -4.76 19.14
C MET A 143 -10.11 -6.09 18.66
N ALA A 144 -9.33 -6.94 17.99
CA ALA A 144 -9.77 -8.26 17.52
C ALA A 144 -9.36 -9.42 18.46
N GLY A 145 -8.97 -9.11 19.71
CA GLY A 145 -8.58 -10.08 20.72
C GLY A 145 -7.13 -10.56 20.62
N GLY A 146 -6.28 -9.87 19.87
CA GLY A 146 -4.84 -10.14 19.85
C GLY A 146 -4.20 -9.85 21.20
N GLN A 147 -3.21 -10.66 21.60
CA GLN A 147 -2.43 -10.46 22.83
C GLN A 147 -0.93 -10.58 22.56
N GLY A 148 -0.11 -9.82 23.30
CA GLY A 148 1.35 -9.83 23.13
C GLY A 148 1.75 -9.50 21.69
N LEU A 149 2.54 -10.36 21.04
CA LEU A 149 2.90 -10.16 19.63
C LEU A 149 1.71 -10.27 18.66
N GLY A 150 0.60 -10.92 19.07
CA GLY A 150 -0.63 -10.98 18.29
C GLY A 150 -1.42 -9.67 18.28
N ALA A 151 -1.11 -8.72 19.16
CA ALA A 151 -1.65 -7.37 19.14
C ALA A 151 -0.98 -6.45 18.12
N VAL A 152 0.20 -6.84 17.61
CA VAL A 152 0.96 -6.02 16.66
C VAL A 152 0.25 -6.03 15.30
N TYR A 153 -0.22 -4.86 14.86
CA TYR A 153 -0.93 -4.69 13.60
C TYR A 153 -0.47 -3.40 12.88
N PRO A 154 -0.30 -3.39 11.55
CA PRO A 154 0.08 -2.18 10.82
C PRO A 154 -0.98 -1.07 10.92
N ALA A 155 -0.67 0.02 11.61
CA ALA A 155 -1.64 1.02 12.03
C ALA A 155 -1.58 2.32 11.22
N VAL A 156 -0.48 2.61 10.52
CA VAL A 156 -0.27 3.92 9.87
C VAL A 156 -1.40 4.30 8.90
N TRP A 157 -1.99 3.32 8.20
CA TRP A 157 -3.15 3.58 7.34
C TRP A 157 -4.38 4.04 8.16
N HIS A 158 -4.66 3.36 9.27
CA HIS A 158 -5.76 3.67 10.19
C HIS A 158 -5.54 5.02 10.88
N ASP A 159 -4.31 5.28 11.32
CA ASP A 159 -3.90 6.54 11.92
C ASP A 159 -4.17 7.74 11.02
N LEU A 160 -3.89 7.58 9.72
CA LEU A 160 -4.15 8.61 8.72
C LEU A 160 -5.65 8.84 8.50
N ALA A 161 -6.44 7.77 8.47
CA ALA A 161 -7.89 7.86 8.35
C ALA A 161 -8.52 8.51 9.60
N ALA A 162 -8.09 8.10 10.80
CA ALA A 162 -8.53 8.68 12.07
C ALA A 162 -8.18 10.18 12.16
N LEU A 163 -6.96 10.57 11.79
CA LEU A 163 -6.57 11.99 11.71
C LEU A 163 -7.43 12.77 10.71
N LEU A 164 -7.79 12.16 9.58
CA LEU A 164 -8.63 12.81 8.60
C LEU A 164 -10.05 13.05 9.15
N VAL A 165 -10.62 12.06 9.85
CA VAL A 165 -11.90 12.22 10.57
C VAL A 165 -11.80 13.35 11.59
N GLN A 166 -10.79 13.33 12.47
CA GLN A 166 -10.59 14.38 13.49
C GLN A 166 -10.46 15.78 12.90
N LEU A 167 -9.74 15.93 11.78
CA LEU A 167 -9.45 17.24 11.17
C LEU A 167 -10.60 17.79 10.33
N THR A 168 -11.51 16.95 9.82
CA THR A 168 -12.52 17.35 8.83
C THR A 168 -13.96 17.10 9.26
N GLY A 169 -14.18 16.24 10.25
CA GLY A 169 -15.52 15.77 10.62
C GLY A 169 -16.16 14.82 9.60
N ALA A 170 -15.41 14.36 8.59
CA ALA A 170 -15.90 13.38 7.63
C ALA A 170 -16.19 12.02 8.31
N SER A 171 -17.12 11.25 7.77
CA SER A 171 -17.39 9.89 8.24
C SER A 171 -16.20 8.95 7.98
N VAL A 172 -16.12 7.86 8.76
CA VAL A 172 -15.06 6.85 8.62
C VAL A 172 -14.97 6.28 7.19
N PRO A 173 -16.08 5.90 6.51
CA PRO A 173 -16.05 5.47 5.11
C PRO A 173 -15.45 6.49 4.14
N VAL A 174 -15.78 7.77 4.32
CA VAL A 174 -15.25 8.85 3.46
C VAL A 174 -13.75 9.02 3.70
N ALA A 175 -13.30 8.94 4.95
CA ALA A 175 -11.89 9.02 5.30
C ALA A 175 -11.08 7.85 4.72
N GLU A 176 -11.60 6.61 4.79
CA GLU A 176 -11.03 5.42 4.16
C GLU A 176 -10.76 5.65 2.67
N ASN A 177 -11.80 6.05 1.93
CA ASN A 177 -11.69 6.25 0.48
C ASN A 177 -10.75 7.41 0.12
N ALA A 178 -10.74 8.49 0.89
CA ALA A 178 -9.84 9.62 0.68
C ALA A 178 -8.36 9.25 0.92
N VAL A 179 -8.07 8.43 1.94
CA VAL A 179 -6.72 7.91 2.19
C VAL A 179 -6.29 6.97 1.05
N ASN A 180 -7.15 6.04 0.66
CA ASN A 180 -6.90 5.11 -0.45
C ASN A 180 -6.66 5.82 -1.79
N MET A 181 -7.48 6.84 -2.08
CA MET A 181 -7.29 7.74 -3.21
C MET A 181 -5.93 8.43 -3.17
N THR A 182 -5.52 8.94 -2.01
CA THR A 182 -4.22 9.62 -1.85
C THR A 182 -3.05 8.64 -2.06
N ILE A 183 -3.16 7.41 -1.58
CA ILE A 183 -2.14 6.38 -1.77
C ILE A 183 -1.95 6.07 -3.27
N GLY A 184 -3.05 5.77 -3.96
CA GLY A 184 -3.02 5.39 -5.37
C GLY A 184 -2.68 6.55 -6.30
N ALA A 185 -3.30 7.72 -6.10
CA ALA A 185 -3.18 8.85 -7.01
C ALA A 185 -1.97 9.76 -6.71
N ILE A 186 -1.50 9.84 -5.46
CA ILE A 186 -0.43 10.79 -5.11
C ILE A 186 0.85 10.04 -4.76
N ILE A 187 0.81 9.16 -3.76
CA ILE A 187 2.02 8.52 -3.22
C ILE A 187 2.66 7.60 -4.26
N TRP A 188 1.86 6.75 -4.91
CA TRP A 188 2.36 5.80 -5.89
C TRP A 188 3.03 6.48 -7.11
N PRO A 189 2.41 7.44 -7.82
CA PRO A 189 3.06 8.15 -8.91
C PRO A 189 4.32 8.89 -8.49
N ILE A 190 4.33 9.54 -7.32
CA ILE A 190 5.54 10.19 -6.77
C ILE A 190 6.68 9.19 -6.64
N SER A 191 6.42 8.06 -5.98
CA SER A 191 7.45 7.05 -5.69
C SER A 191 7.99 6.41 -6.98
N VAL A 192 7.12 6.01 -7.92
CA VAL A 192 7.55 5.32 -9.15
C VAL A 192 8.23 6.26 -10.15
N VAL A 193 7.81 7.53 -10.23
CA VAL A 193 8.50 8.55 -11.05
C VAL A 193 9.88 8.87 -10.44
N PHE A 194 9.98 8.95 -9.11
CA PHE A 194 11.28 9.12 -8.44
C PHE A 194 12.21 7.92 -8.67
N LEU A 195 11.70 6.69 -8.55
CA LEU A 195 12.46 5.50 -8.89
C LEU A 195 12.90 5.51 -10.37
N THR A 196 12.02 5.90 -11.29
CA THR A 196 12.35 6.04 -12.71
C THR A 196 13.47 7.05 -12.91
N ARG A 197 13.43 8.19 -12.21
CA ARG A 197 14.51 9.19 -12.24
C ARG A 197 15.85 8.58 -11.84
N VAL A 198 15.88 7.75 -10.81
CA VAL A 198 17.14 7.13 -10.30
C VAL A 198 17.65 6.04 -11.26
N VAL A 199 16.78 5.20 -11.81
CA VAL A 199 17.16 4.08 -12.69
C VAL A 199 17.48 4.54 -14.12
N VAL A 200 16.65 5.43 -14.68
CA VAL A 200 16.68 5.82 -16.11
C VAL A 200 17.41 7.15 -16.35
N GLY A 201 17.39 8.06 -15.37
CA GLY A 201 18.00 9.39 -15.47
C GLY A 201 16.97 10.54 -15.60
N PRO A 202 17.43 11.80 -15.70
CA PRO A 202 16.58 13.00 -15.71
C PRO A 202 15.90 13.24 -17.07
N LYS A 203 15.39 12.19 -17.71
CA LYS A 203 14.80 12.27 -19.05
C LYS A 203 13.33 12.72 -18.97
N PRO A 204 12.96 13.91 -19.48
CA PRO A 204 11.59 14.43 -19.41
C PRO A 204 10.52 13.43 -19.83
N VAL A 205 10.72 12.82 -21.01
CA VAL A 205 9.79 11.84 -21.59
C VAL A 205 9.64 10.61 -20.72
N ALA A 206 10.72 10.09 -20.14
CA ALA A 206 10.65 8.91 -19.26
C ALA A 206 9.89 9.23 -17.97
N LEU A 207 10.11 10.41 -17.39
CA LEU A 207 9.44 10.83 -16.14
C LEU A 207 7.93 11.01 -16.35
N ILE A 208 7.53 11.64 -17.46
CA ILE A 208 6.11 11.81 -17.80
C ILE A 208 5.47 10.46 -18.12
N ALA A 209 6.15 9.62 -18.92
CA ALA A 209 5.64 8.30 -19.28
C ALA A 209 5.47 7.37 -18.07
N ALA A 210 6.41 7.38 -17.11
CA ALA A 210 6.29 6.62 -15.87
C ALA A 210 5.05 7.04 -15.07
N GLY A 211 4.79 8.34 -14.99
CA GLY A 211 3.58 8.88 -14.37
C GLY A 211 2.30 8.37 -15.05
N ILE A 212 2.21 8.44 -16.38
CA ILE A 212 1.06 7.94 -17.15
C ILE A 212 0.87 6.42 -16.94
N MET A 213 1.94 5.63 -17.07
CA MET A 213 1.88 4.17 -16.97
C MET A 213 1.66 3.67 -15.55
N SER A 214 1.92 4.48 -14.52
CA SER A 214 1.56 4.18 -13.13
C SER A 214 0.05 3.94 -12.95
N ALA A 215 -0.79 4.44 -13.87
CA ALA A 215 -2.23 4.26 -13.91
C ALA A 215 -2.70 3.18 -14.90
N GLY A 216 -1.79 2.50 -15.59
CA GLY A 216 -2.11 1.60 -16.71
C GLY A 216 -2.10 0.12 -16.38
N LEU A 217 -1.84 -0.26 -15.13
CA LEU A 217 -1.74 -1.66 -14.69
C LEU A 217 -2.79 -1.97 -13.64
N ALA A 218 -3.53 -3.07 -13.83
CA ALA A 218 -4.55 -3.51 -12.88
C ALA A 218 -3.93 -3.93 -11.52
N ALA A 219 -2.77 -4.58 -11.57
CA ALA A 219 -2.11 -5.16 -10.39
C ALA A 219 -1.74 -4.13 -9.31
N PHE A 220 -1.48 -2.88 -9.66
CA PHE A 220 -1.29 -1.80 -8.70
C PHE A 220 -1.56 -0.44 -9.37
N PRO A 221 -2.35 0.46 -8.75
CA PRO A 221 -2.85 0.40 -7.36
C PRO A 221 -4.19 -0.32 -7.14
N PHE A 222 -4.84 -0.85 -8.17
CA PHE A 222 -6.26 -1.23 -8.08
C PHE A 222 -6.51 -2.60 -7.43
N LEU A 223 -5.68 -3.61 -7.68
CA LEU A 223 -5.91 -4.97 -7.19
C LEU A 223 -6.08 -5.05 -5.67
N LEU A 224 -5.28 -4.30 -4.92
CA LEU A 224 -5.31 -4.30 -3.47
C LEU A 224 -6.51 -3.54 -2.88
N LEU A 225 -7.23 -2.75 -3.69
CA LEU A 225 -8.50 -2.13 -3.32
C LEU A 225 -9.68 -3.09 -3.50
N VAL A 226 -9.50 -4.18 -4.25
CA VAL A 226 -10.58 -5.02 -4.78
C VAL A 226 -10.57 -6.44 -4.19
N TRP A 227 -9.40 -7.09 -4.13
CA TRP A 227 -9.26 -8.51 -3.80
C TRP A 227 -9.69 -8.81 -2.36
N GLY A 228 -8.99 -8.21 -1.43
CA GLY A 228 -9.35 -7.95 -0.05
C GLY A 228 -8.79 -6.56 0.20
N PRO A 229 -9.47 -5.65 0.88
CA PRO A 229 -9.04 -4.26 1.08
C PRO A 229 -7.78 -4.22 1.94
N LEU A 230 -6.65 -4.55 1.30
CA LEU A 230 -5.33 -4.71 1.90
C LEU A 230 -4.69 -3.33 2.01
N PHE A 231 -5.42 -2.35 2.53
CA PHE A 231 -5.03 -0.95 2.47
C PHE A 231 -3.71 -0.63 3.18
N PRO A 232 -3.39 -1.21 4.36
CA PRO A 232 -2.07 -1.04 4.96
C PRO A 232 -0.95 -1.61 4.05
N ASN A 233 -1.20 -2.76 3.41
CA ASN A 233 -0.26 -3.33 2.44
C ASN A 233 -0.13 -2.42 1.20
N MET A 234 -1.23 -1.89 0.68
CA MET A 234 -1.23 -0.95 -0.45
C MET A 234 -0.41 0.31 -0.14
N LEU A 235 -0.56 0.88 1.05
CA LEU A 235 0.24 2.02 1.53
C LEU A 235 1.74 1.69 1.52
N SER A 236 2.10 0.52 2.03
CA SER A 236 3.49 0.04 2.06
C SER A 236 4.05 -0.17 0.64
N VAL A 237 3.33 -0.88 -0.24
CA VAL A 237 3.73 -1.08 -1.65
C VAL A 237 3.94 0.26 -2.38
N ALA A 238 3.08 1.26 -2.14
CA ALA A 238 3.16 2.56 -2.80
C ALA A 238 4.47 3.33 -2.51
N VAL A 239 5.13 3.07 -1.38
CA VAL A 239 6.38 3.75 -0.97
C VAL A 239 7.65 2.92 -1.16
N VAL A 240 7.53 1.61 -1.44
CA VAL A 240 8.69 0.76 -1.77
C VAL A 240 9.55 1.30 -2.92
N PRO A 241 9.00 1.88 -4.02
CA PRO A 241 9.84 2.45 -5.08
C PRO A 241 10.79 3.55 -4.56
N ALA A 242 10.33 4.41 -3.64
CA ALA A 242 11.15 5.47 -3.07
C ALA A 242 12.25 4.92 -2.16
N ALA A 243 11.95 3.87 -1.38
CA ALA A 243 12.95 3.19 -0.56
C ALA A 243 14.01 2.47 -1.41
N LEU A 244 13.61 1.80 -2.49
CA LEU A 244 14.54 1.19 -3.44
C LEU A 244 15.43 2.22 -4.11
N ALA A 245 14.89 3.39 -4.46
CA ALA A 245 15.67 4.50 -5.01
C ALA A 245 16.80 4.94 -4.07
N VAL A 246 16.57 4.98 -2.74
CA VAL A 246 17.61 5.27 -1.74
C VAL A 246 18.70 4.20 -1.75
N VAL A 247 18.33 2.92 -1.78
CA VAL A 247 19.29 1.81 -1.80
C VAL A 247 20.14 1.84 -3.08
N ILE A 248 19.52 2.07 -4.24
CA ILE A 248 20.22 2.18 -5.53
C ILE A 248 21.25 3.32 -5.48
N MET A 249 20.87 4.49 -4.96
CA MET A 249 21.79 5.63 -4.80
C MET A 249 22.92 5.34 -3.81
N LEU A 250 22.65 4.65 -2.68
CA LEU A 250 23.68 4.22 -1.71
C LEU A 250 24.68 3.25 -2.34
N CYS A 251 24.20 2.33 -3.17
CA CYS A 251 25.01 1.39 -3.93
C CYS A 251 25.82 2.06 -5.06
N LYS A 252 25.67 3.38 -5.26
CA LYS A 252 26.27 4.13 -6.37
C LYS A 252 25.92 3.49 -7.72
N LEU A 253 24.66 3.09 -7.87
CA LEU A 253 24.10 2.64 -9.13
C LEU A 253 23.09 3.69 -9.64
N GLY A 254 22.91 3.78 -10.95
CA GLY A 254 22.09 4.83 -11.56
C GLY A 254 22.73 6.22 -11.53
N ASP A 255 21.94 7.25 -11.76
CA ASP A 255 22.40 8.65 -11.72
C ASP A 255 22.51 9.15 -10.28
N HIS A 256 23.71 9.59 -9.86
CA HIS A 256 23.95 10.08 -8.50
C HIS A 256 23.33 11.46 -8.27
N LEU A 257 22.47 11.56 -7.25
CA LEU A 257 21.82 12.81 -6.86
C LEU A 257 22.35 13.38 -5.54
N GLU A 258 22.83 12.53 -4.63
CA GLU A 258 22.96 12.90 -3.22
C GLU A 258 24.20 12.33 -2.53
N ARG A 259 24.50 12.89 -1.35
CA ARG A 259 25.62 12.48 -0.50
C ARG A 259 25.27 11.21 0.30
N PRO A 260 26.22 10.29 0.53
CA PRO A 260 25.99 9.04 1.27
C PRO A 260 25.39 9.24 2.66
N LEU A 261 25.87 10.23 3.44
CA LEU A 261 25.36 10.48 4.80
C LEU A 261 23.85 10.77 4.80
N ARG A 262 23.38 11.61 3.87
CA ARG A 262 21.95 11.95 3.77
C ARG A 262 21.12 10.72 3.40
N LEU A 263 21.63 9.90 2.49
CA LEU A 263 20.96 8.67 2.06
C LEU A 263 20.90 7.62 3.18
N TRP A 264 21.95 7.49 3.99
CA TRP A 264 21.93 6.63 5.18
C TRP A 264 20.92 7.12 6.21
N LEU A 265 20.87 8.43 6.47
CA LEU A 265 19.85 9.02 7.33
C LEU A 265 18.44 8.81 6.77
N ALA A 266 18.24 8.99 5.46
CA ALA A 266 16.96 8.74 4.81
C ALA A 266 16.56 7.27 4.95
N LEU A 267 17.47 6.32 4.73
CA LEU A 267 17.22 4.89 4.87
C LEU A 267 16.81 4.52 6.31
N LEU A 268 17.49 5.09 7.30
CA LEU A 268 17.15 4.90 8.72
C LEU A 268 15.76 5.48 9.03
N LEU A 269 15.49 6.70 8.57
CA LEU A 269 14.26 7.43 8.88
C LEU A 269 13.05 6.92 8.11
N LEU A 270 13.21 6.28 6.94
CA LEU A 270 12.10 5.69 6.18
C LEU A 270 11.69 4.30 6.66
N ALA A 271 12.54 3.61 7.44
CA ALA A 271 12.31 2.23 7.86
C ALA A 271 11.05 2.07 8.75
N PRO A 272 10.77 2.93 9.75
CA PRO A 272 9.54 2.85 10.52
C PRO A 272 8.29 3.00 9.65
N GLY A 273 8.30 3.94 8.69
CA GLY A 273 7.18 4.19 7.78
C GLY A 273 6.85 2.96 6.93
N LEU A 274 7.86 2.23 6.44
CA LEU A 274 7.64 0.95 5.76
C LEU A 274 7.09 -0.11 6.70
N ALA A 275 7.73 -0.32 7.86
CA ALA A 275 7.40 -1.39 8.79
C ALA A 275 5.98 -1.23 9.38
N PHE A 276 5.65 -0.02 9.85
CA PHE A 276 4.36 0.28 10.48
C PHE A 276 3.23 0.49 9.48
N SER A 277 3.53 0.79 8.21
CA SER A 277 2.52 0.73 7.14
C SER A 277 2.13 -0.70 6.82
N HIS A 278 3.11 -1.57 6.58
CA HIS A 278 2.95 -3.02 6.51
C HIS A 278 4.32 -3.71 6.32
N MET A 279 4.60 -4.76 7.11
CA MET A 279 5.90 -5.47 7.10
C MET A 279 6.33 -6.05 5.74
N SER A 280 5.37 -6.32 4.84
CA SER A 280 5.64 -6.76 3.46
C SER A 280 6.56 -5.81 2.70
N GLY A 281 6.53 -4.50 3.00
CA GLY A 281 7.40 -3.51 2.38
C GLY A 281 8.86 -3.68 2.77
N ILE A 282 9.14 -4.08 4.02
CA ILE A 282 10.49 -4.44 4.47
C ILE A 282 10.95 -5.71 3.75
N GLY A 283 10.09 -6.73 3.67
CA GLY A 283 10.37 -7.95 2.90
C GLY A 283 10.68 -7.68 1.43
N ALA A 284 9.90 -6.80 0.80
CA ALA A 284 10.09 -6.38 -0.59
C ALA A 284 11.39 -5.60 -0.76
N LEU A 285 11.68 -4.65 0.13
CA LEU A 285 12.94 -3.90 0.09
C LEU A 285 14.14 -4.84 0.23
N LEU A 286 14.10 -5.81 1.14
CA LEU A 286 15.16 -6.82 1.30
C LEU A 286 15.32 -7.68 0.04
N ALA A 287 14.24 -8.27 -0.46
CA ALA A 287 14.27 -9.15 -1.63
C ALA A 287 14.77 -8.43 -2.88
N PHE A 288 14.24 -7.24 -3.15
CA PHE A 288 14.53 -6.51 -4.40
C PHE A 288 15.87 -5.76 -4.34
N SER A 289 16.35 -5.42 -3.14
CA SER A 289 17.69 -4.85 -2.96
C SER A 289 18.80 -5.90 -3.04
N ALA A 290 18.52 -7.19 -2.81
CA ALA A 290 19.56 -8.21 -2.78
C ALA A 290 20.37 -8.26 -4.10
N PRO A 291 19.77 -8.27 -5.30
CA PRO A 291 20.56 -8.23 -6.55
C PRO A 291 21.29 -6.90 -6.77
N ILE A 292 20.72 -5.77 -6.33
CA ILE A 292 21.33 -4.43 -6.43
C ILE A 292 22.62 -4.38 -5.59
N ILE A 293 22.52 -4.83 -4.34
CA ILE A 293 23.64 -4.86 -3.39
C ILE A 293 24.69 -5.86 -3.87
N ALA A 294 24.29 -7.07 -4.30
CA ALA A 294 25.20 -8.08 -4.82
C ALA A 294 25.97 -7.56 -6.05
N TRP A 295 25.29 -6.86 -6.97
CA TRP A 295 25.92 -6.26 -8.13
C TRP A 295 26.92 -5.14 -7.74
N ALA A 296 26.55 -4.29 -6.79
CA ALA A 296 27.41 -3.21 -6.31
C ALA A 296 28.66 -3.76 -5.60
N VAL A 297 28.49 -4.76 -4.74
CA VAL A 297 29.59 -5.46 -4.06
C VAL A 297 30.48 -6.16 -5.08
N GLY A 298 29.92 -6.90 -6.04
CA GLY A 298 30.68 -7.55 -7.11
C GLY A 298 31.49 -6.54 -7.94
N SER A 299 30.87 -5.42 -8.32
CA SER A 299 31.55 -4.33 -9.03
C SER A 299 32.68 -3.71 -8.22
N HIS A 300 32.48 -3.54 -6.90
CA HIS A 300 33.51 -3.06 -5.99
C HIS A 300 34.67 -4.07 -5.86
N VAL A 301 34.38 -5.35 -5.71
CA VAL A 301 35.40 -6.42 -5.66
C VAL A 301 36.22 -6.44 -6.96
N VAL A 302 35.58 -6.35 -8.13
CA VAL A 302 36.30 -6.25 -9.42
C VAL A 302 37.21 -5.02 -9.44
N SER A 303 36.77 -3.89 -8.91
CA SER A 303 37.61 -2.69 -8.77
C SER A 303 38.80 -2.92 -7.83
N LEU A 304 38.59 -3.58 -6.68
CA LEU A 304 39.66 -3.91 -5.74
C LEU A 304 40.73 -4.81 -6.39
N VAL A 305 40.29 -5.84 -7.13
CA VAL A 305 41.16 -6.75 -7.88
C VAL A 305 41.98 -5.99 -8.91
N ARG A 306 41.34 -5.16 -9.73
CA ARG A 306 42.03 -4.33 -10.74
C ARG A 306 43.04 -3.36 -10.12
N SER A 307 42.74 -2.84 -8.93
CA SER A 307 43.63 -1.94 -8.19
C SER A 307 44.71 -2.64 -7.35
N LYS A 308 44.78 -3.98 -7.36
CA LYS A 308 45.67 -4.79 -6.50
C LYS A 308 45.59 -4.36 -5.03
N ALA A 309 44.36 -4.15 -4.55
CA ALA A 309 44.10 -3.64 -3.22
C ALA A 309 44.65 -4.56 -2.11
N HIS A 310 44.99 -4.00 -0.95
CA HIS A 310 45.46 -4.77 0.20
C HIS A 310 44.38 -5.73 0.74
N LEU A 311 44.80 -6.89 1.26
CA LEU A 311 43.93 -7.98 1.76
C LEU A 311 42.85 -7.52 2.75
N TRP A 312 43.11 -6.53 3.60
CA TRP A 312 42.15 -6.04 4.60
C TRP A 312 40.87 -5.47 3.97
N LYS A 313 40.96 -4.89 2.75
CA LYS A 313 39.78 -4.37 2.04
C LYS A 313 38.83 -5.48 1.61
N TYR A 314 39.38 -6.64 1.24
CA TYR A 314 38.58 -7.84 0.97
C TYR A 314 37.97 -8.39 2.26
N ALA A 315 38.73 -8.40 3.36
CA ALA A 315 38.20 -8.81 4.66
C ALA A 315 37.01 -7.93 5.08
N VAL A 316 37.07 -6.61 4.89
CA VAL A 316 35.94 -5.70 5.14
C VAL A 316 34.72 -6.07 4.30
N VAL A 317 34.90 -6.34 3.00
CA VAL A 317 33.79 -6.76 2.12
C VAL A 317 33.18 -8.09 2.59
N VAL A 318 34.01 -9.07 2.96
CA VAL A 318 33.56 -10.38 3.43
C VAL A 318 32.82 -10.27 4.75
N VAL A 319 33.38 -9.55 5.73
CA VAL A 319 32.76 -9.37 7.06
C VAL A 319 31.47 -8.55 6.96
N ALA A 320 31.49 -7.42 6.26
CA ALA A 320 30.29 -6.59 6.10
C ALA A 320 29.21 -7.29 5.27
N GLY A 321 29.62 -8.00 4.20
CA GLY A 321 28.71 -8.80 3.38
C GLY A 321 28.10 -9.96 4.16
N GLY A 322 28.92 -10.70 4.92
CA GLY A 322 28.46 -11.79 5.78
C GLY A 322 27.50 -11.31 6.87
N ALA A 323 27.82 -10.21 7.54
CA ALA A 323 26.92 -9.59 8.53
C ALA A 323 25.61 -9.12 7.88
N GLY A 324 25.67 -8.51 6.69
CA GLY A 324 24.49 -8.08 5.95
C GLY A 324 23.58 -9.25 5.56
N VAL A 325 24.15 -10.36 5.09
CA VAL A 325 23.41 -11.59 4.78
C VAL A 325 22.81 -12.19 6.05
N ALA A 326 23.56 -12.27 7.14
CA ALA A 326 23.08 -12.82 8.41
C ALA A 326 21.91 -12.01 8.98
N VAL A 327 22.01 -10.67 9.00
CA VAL A 327 20.92 -9.78 9.41
C VAL A 327 19.73 -9.90 8.47
N GLY A 328 19.97 -9.89 7.16
CA GLY A 328 18.90 -10.05 6.16
C GLY A 328 18.14 -11.37 6.32
N LEU A 329 18.84 -12.49 6.51
CA LEU A 329 18.23 -13.79 6.76
C LEU A 329 17.51 -13.85 8.09
N MET A 330 18.07 -13.25 9.15
CA MET A 330 17.41 -13.17 10.45
C MET A 330 16.08 -12.42 10.32
N VAL A 331 16.08 -11.25 9.67
CA VAL A 331 14.86 -10.47 9.41
C VAL A 331 13.89 -11.28 8.55
N TRP A 332 14.36 -11.93 7.47
CA TRP A 332 13.55 -12.77 6.60
C TRP A 332 12.86 -13.90 7.35
N ILE A 333 13.58 -14.60 8.24
CA ILE A 333 13.04 -15.73 8.99
C ILE A 333 12.06 -15.25 10.07
N ARG A 334 12.37 -14.15 10.77
CA ARG A 334 11.58 -13.65 11.91
C ARG A 334 10.33 -12.88 11.51
N LEU A 335 10.34 -12.21 10.36
CA LEU A 335 9.17 -11.48 9.86
C LEU A 335 8.19 -12.36 9.07
N ARG A 336 8.52 -13.62 8.80
CA ARG A 336 7.56 -14.52 8.18
C ARG A 336 6.47 -14.87 9.20
N PRO A 337 5.20 -14.64 8.87
CA PRO A 337 4.12 -15.31 9.58
C PRO A 337 4.31 -16.83 9.46
N GLY A 338 3.69 -17.59 10.37
CA GLY A 338 3.74 -19.05 10.35
C GLY A 338 3.27 -19.67 9.04
N ASN A 339 3.37 -21.01 8.91
CA ASN A 339 3.00 -21.71 7.68
C ASN A 339 1.57 -21.37 7.24
N TYR A 340 1.43 -20.69 6.12
CA TYR A 340 0.14 -20.32 5.52
C TYR A 340 -0.15 -21.25 4.34
N SER A 341 -1.15 -22.13 4.47
CA SER A 341 -1.53 -23.12 3.46
C SER A 341 -2.90 -22.86 2.83
N GLY A 342 -3.58 -21.77 3.21
CA GLY A 342 -4.94 -21.45 2.77
C GLY A 342 -5.05 -21.10 1.29
N TRP A 343 -4.04 -20.41 0.73
CA TRP A 343 -4.04 -20.01 -0.68
C TRP A 343 -3.47 -21.12 -1.57
N ARG A 344 -4.18 -21.48 -2.64
CA ARG A 344 -3.74 -22.47 -3.63
C ARG A 344 -3.18 -21.77 -4.88
N PRO A 345 -2.22 -22.40 -5.59
CA PRO A 345 -1.79 -21.93 -6.90
C PRO A 345 -2.98 -21.80 -7.86
N HIS A 346 -3.03 -20.71 -8.63
CA HIS A 346 -4.08 -20.47 -9.63
C HIS A 346 -3.60 -20.73 -11.06
N GLN A 347 -2.29 -20.95 -11.25
CA GLN A 347 -1.67 -21.16 -12.55
C GLN A 347 -0.72 -22.34 -12.55
N ILE A 348 -0.36 -22.77 -13.75
CA ILE A 348 0.85 -23.56 -13.98
C ILE A 348 2.06 -22.63 -14.20
N MET A 349 3.27 -23.18 -14.11
CA MET A 349 4.52 -22.41 -14.23
C MET A 349 4.58 -21.56 -15.50
N SER A 350 4.24 -22.13 -16.66
CA SER A 350 4.23 -21.42 -17.95
C SER A 350 3.16 -20.32 -18.01
N GLY A 351 1.99 -20.56 -17.40
CA GLY A 351 0.92 -19.57 -17.28
C GLY A 351 1.36 -18.39 -16.43
N ALA A 352 1.99 -18.64 -15.28
CA ALA A 352 2.51 -17.60 -14.41
C ALA A 352 3.64 -16.78 -15.07
N VAL A 353 4.54 -17.43 -15.83
CA VAL A 353 5.54 -16.72 -16.66
C VAL A 353 4.86 -15.86 -17.72
N GLY A 354 3.82 -16.38 -18.38
CA GLY A 354 2.99 -15.65 -19.33
C GLY A 354 2.44 -14.38 -18.70
N GLU A 355 1.78 -14.50 -17.55
CA GLU A 355 1.19 -13.38 -16.79
C GLU A 355 2.21 -12.28 -16.45
N VAL A 356 3.45 -12.65 -16.08
CA VAL A 356 4.53 -11.68 -15.83
C VAL A 356 4.92 -10.93 -17.10
N ILE A 357 5.09 -11.63 -18.23
CA ILE A 357 5.48 -11.02 -19.52
C ILE A 357 4.37 -10.11 -20.05
N THR A 358 3.11 -10.53 -19.91
CA THR A 358 1.94 -9.80 -20.40
C THR A 358 1.39 -8.77 -19.41
N ASN A 359 2.09 -8.55 -18.29
CA ASN A 359 1.67 -7.65 -17.20
C ASN A 359 0.20 -7.87 -16.81
N SER A 360 -0.19 -9.15 -16.74
CA SER A 360 -1.56 -9.57 -16.53
C SER A 360 -1.68 -10.60 -15.41
N PRO A 361 -1.09 -10.35 -14.22
CA PRO A 361 -1.17 -11.28 -13.10
C PRO A 361 -2.63 -11.51 -12.69
N MET A 362 -2.88 -12.65 -12.04
CA MET A 362 -4.19 -13.06 -11.57
C MET A 362 -5.25 -13.16 -12.68
N GLY A 363 -4.84 -13.58 -13.88
CA GLY A 363 -5.73 -13.70 -15.03
C GLY A 363 -6.36 -12.39 -15.50
N THR A 364 -5.77 -11.24 -15.16
CA THR A 364 -6.23 -9.95 -15.68
C THR A 364 -6.03 -9.86 -17.19
N ARG A 365 -6.63 -8.86 -17.85
CA ARG A 365 -6.41 -8.66 -19.29
C ARG A 365 -4.99 -8.18 -19.57
N VAL A 366 -4.43 -8.60 -20.70
CA VAL A 366 -3.07 -8.23 -21.15
C VAL A 366 -2.93 -6.72 -21.29
N ALA A 367 -1.93 -6.14 -20.62
CA ALA A 367 -1.58 -4.73 -20.74
C ALA A 367 -0.61 -4.50 -21.92
N TRP A 368 -1.10 -4.73 -23.15
CA TRP A 368 -0.30 -4.77 -24.38
C TRP A 368 0.70 -3.63 -24.52
N ALA A 369 0.24 -2.38 -24.34
CA ALA A 369 1.09 -1.20 -24.49
C ALA A 369 2.28 -1.23 -23.52
N ILE A 370 2.04 -1.52 -22.23
CA ILE A 370 3.08 -1.53 -21.20
C ILE A 370 4.00 -2.73 -21.39
N SER A 371 3.46 -3.91 -21.71
CA SER A 371 4.27 -5.11 -21.98
C SER A 371 5.22 -4.92 -23.16
N ILE A 372 4.74 -4.40 -24.29
CA ILE A 372 5.58 -4.15 -25.47
C ILE A 372 6.68 -3.14 -25.12
N LEU A 373 6.32 -2.02 -24.47
CA LEU A 373 7.28 -1.00 -24.06
C LEU A 373 8.30 -1.52 -23.03
N ALA A 374 7.87 -2.37 -22.08
CA ALA A 374 8.75 -2.98 -21.10
C ALA A 374 9.74 -3.93 -21.79
N ILE A 375 9.32 -4.72 -22.78
CA ILE A 375 10.19 -5.57 -23.58
C ILE A 375 11.25 -4.72 -24.32
N VAL A 376 10.84 -3.61 -24.94
CA VAL A 376 11.79 -2.66 -25.57
C VAL A 376 12.76 -2.07 -24.52
N GLY A 377 12.29 -1.79 -23.32
CA GLY A 377 13.10 -1.39 -22.17
C GLY A 377 14.13 -2.44 -21.78
N ILE A 378 13.72 -3.71 -21.68
CA ILE A 378 14.59 -4.85 -21.37
C ILE A 378 15.71 -4.97 -22.43
N PHE A 379 15.37 -4.93 -23.72
CA PHE A 379 16.38 -4.94 -24.79
C PHE A 379 17.33 -3.73 -24.71
N SER A 380 16.81 -2.55 -24.35
CA SER A 380 17.62 -1.35 -24.15
C SER A 380 18.63 -1.50 -23.00
N VAL A 381 18.24 -2.20 -21.92
CA VAL A 381 19.14 -2.50 -20.81
C VAL A 381 20.22 -3.50 -21.22
N PHE A 382 19.86 -4.58 -21.94
CA PHE A 382 20.84 -5.56 -22.42
C PHE A 382 21.88 -4.93 -23.36
N ASN A 383 21.45 -4.07 -24.28
CA ASN A 383 22.35 -3.37 -25.20
C ASN A 383 23.24 -2.35 -24.48
N GLY A 384 22.72 -1.66 -23.47
CA GLY A 384 23.48 -0.67 -22.70
C GLY A 384 24.37 -1.27 -21.61
N ARG A 385 24.07 -2.48 -21.12
CA ARG A 385 24.69 -3.22 -19.99
C ARG A 385 24.76 -2.49 -18.64
N LYS A 386 24.44 -1.20 -18.57
CA LYS A 386 24.59 -0.37 -17.35
C LYS A 386 23.55 -0.66 -16.27
N GLN A 387 22.34 -1.10 -16.65
CA GLN A 387 21.22 -1.32 -15.73
C GLN A 387 20.85 -2.80 -15.54
N ILE A 388 21.76 -3.74 -15.83
CA ILE A 388 21.46 -5.20 -15.72
C ILE A 388 20.98 -5.59 -14.32
N TRP A 389 21.53 -4.96 -13.28
CA TRP A 389 21.08 -5.15 -11.89
C TRP A 389 19.58 -4.92 -11.70
N TRP A 390 18.97 -4.02 -12.48
CA TRP A 390 17.53 -3.77 -12.45
C TRP A 390 16.72 -4.95 -12.97
N LEU A 391 17.21 -5.61 -14.02
CA LEU A 391 16.60 -6.82 -14.55
C LEU A 391 16.72 -7.98 -13.55
N LEU A 392 17.84 -8.09 -12.84
CA LEU A 392 18.01 -9.11 -11.80
C LEU A 392 17.01 -8.92 -10.64
N SER A 393 16.80 -7.67 -10.20
CA SER A 393 15.76 -7.37 -9.21
C SER A 393 14.36 -7.66 -9.73
N TYR A 394 14.07 -7.34 -10.99
CA TYR A 394 12.80 -7.71 -11.61
C TYR A 394 12.61 -9.23 -11.67
N SER A 395 13.67 -9.99 -11.97
CA SER A 395 13.62 -11.47 -11.97
C SER A 395 13.33 -12.04 -10.58
N VAL A 396 13.80 -11.40 -9.50
CA VAL A 396 13.41 -11.81 -8.13
C VAL A 396 11.92 -11.57 -7.90
N ALA A 397 11.40 -10.40 -8.23
CA ALA A 397 9.97 -10.11 -8.08
C ALA A 397 9.09 -11.06 -8.90
N ALA A 398 9.46 -11.29 -10.17
CA ALA A 398 8.81 -12.26 -11.05
C ALA A 398 8.90 -13.68 -10.48
N GLY A 399 10.07 -14.10 -10.00
CA GLY A 399 10.29 -15.42 -9.42
C GLY A 399 9.43 -15.67 -8.17
N LEU A 400 9.35 -14.69 -7.26
CA LEU A 400 8.49 -14.77 -6.09
C LEU A 400 7.02 -14.91 -6.49
N TYR A 401 6.55 -14.08 -7.43
CA TYR A 401 5.19 -14.19 -7.97
C TYR A 401 4.91 -15.56 -8.59
N ILE A 402 5.81 -16.04 -9.46
CA ILE A 402 5.67 -17.31 -10.16
C ILE A 402 5.65 -18.49 -9.17
N ILE A 403 6.50 -18.46 -8.14
CA ILE A 403 6.50 -19.48 -7.08
C ILE A 403 5.13 -19.52 -6.40
N ASP A 404 4.58 -18.38 -6.03
CA ASP A 404 3.29 -18.34 -5.34
C ASP A 404 2.12 -18.74 -6.25
N ALA A 405 2.16 -18.29 -7.51
CA ALA A 405 1.15 -18.54 -8.53
C ALA A 405 1.07 -20.00 -8.97
N ALA A 406 2.20 -20.74 -8.94
CA ALA A 406 2.31 -22.05 -9.58
C ALA A 406 2.80 -23.21 -8.69
N VAL A 407 3.42 -22.94 -7.54
CA VAL A 407 4.00 -24.00 -6.70
C VAL A 407 3.04 -24.37 -5.56
N ALA A 408 2.76 -25.66 -5.39
CA ALA A 408 1.88 -26.13 -4.32
C ALA A 408 2.37 -25.69 -2.91
N PRO A 409 1.46 -25.59 -1.91
CA PRO A 409 1.86 -25.33 -0.53
C PRO A 409 2.96 -26.29 -0.06
N GLY A 410 4.02 -25.75 0.53
CA GLY A 410 5.18 -26.52 0.97
C GLY A 410 6.29 -25.62 1.49
N PHE A 411 7.41 -26.22 1.93
CA PHE A 411 8.53 -25.49 2.52
C PHE A 411 9.07 -24.40 1.59
N ILE A 412 9.32 -24.72 0.30
CA ILE A 412 9.90 -23.76 -0.65
C ILE A 412 8.99 -22.56 -0.83
N ARG A 413 7.70 -22.78 -1.11
CA ARG A 413 6.72 -21.70 -1.26
C ARG A 413 6.65 -20.86 0.00
N THR A 414 6.44 -21.49 1.16
CA THR A 414 6.36 -20.78 2.44
C THR A 414 7.63 -19.99 2.75
N PHE A 415 8.80 -20.58 2.46
CA PHE A 415 10.08 -19.92 2.73
C PHE A 415 10.24 -18.65 1.88
N MET A 416 9.83 -18.71 0.61
CA MET A 416 10.01 -17.64 -0.38
C MET A 416 8.89 -16.59 -0.32
N THR A 417 7.64 -16.98 -0.10
CA THR A 417 6.47 -16.10 -0.24
C THR A 417 5.74 -15.86 1.09
N GLY A 418 6.18 -16.51 2.18
CA GLY A 418 5.52 -16.45 3.48
C GLY A 418 5.39 -15.05 4.08
N ILE A 419 6.34 -14.13 3.84
CA ILE A 419 6.22 -12.71 4.28
C ILE A 419 4.96 -12.04 3.72
N TRP A 420 4.51 -12.51 2.56
CA TRP A 420 3.28 -12.06 1.90
C TRP A 420 2.14 -13.06 2.11
N TYR A 421 2.16 -13.84 3.20
CA TYR A 421 1.14 -14.83 3.57
C TYR A 421 0.89 -15.90 2.49
N ALA A 422 1.87 -16.12 1.60
CA ALA A 422 1.67 -16.91 0.39
C ALA A 422 0.42 -16.50 -0.42
N ASP A 423 0.12 -15.20 -0.43
CA ASP A 423 -0.96 -14.57 -1.19
C ASP A 423 -0.40 -13.93 -2.48
N THR A 424 -0.73 -14.58 -3.61
CA THR A 424 -0.27 -14.19 -4.94
C THR A 424 -0.67 -12.76 -5.31
N ASN A 425 -1.78 -12.24 -4.78
CA ASN A 425 -2.25 -10.87 -5.04
C ASN A 425 -1.29 -9.82 -4.47
N ARG A 426 -0.71 -10.09 -3.29
CA ARG A 426 0.27 -9.19 -2.67
C ARG A 426 1.56 -9.13 -3.48
N LEU A 427 1.98 -10.25 -4.06
CA LEU A 427 3.17 -10.32 -4.92
C LEU A 427 2.92 -9.70 -6.30
N ALA A 428 1.72 -9.89 -6.87
CA ALA A 428 1.32 -9.27 -8.13
C ALA A 428 1.48 -7.73 -8.10
N ALA A 429 1.16 -7.11 -6.96
CA ALA A 429 1.25 -5.67 -6.75
C ALA A 429 2.68 -5.08 -6.87
N TYR A 430 3.73 -5.90 -6.76
CA TYR A 430 5.12 -5.45 -6.93
C TYR A 430 5.60 -5.48 -8.39
N LEU A 431 4.98 -6.27 -9.28
CA LEU A 431 5.39 -6.34 -10.69
C LEU A 431 5.30 -4.96 -11.40
N PRO A 432 4.22 -4.16 -11.21
CA PRO A 432 4.11 -2.82 -11.79
C PRO A 432 5.28 -1.88 -11.52
N LEU A 433 5.91 -1.98 -10.34
CA LEU A 433 7.07 -1.15 -9.97
C LEU A 433 8.21 -1.30 -10.99
N PHE A 434 8.48 -2.52 -11.43
CA PHE A 434 9.54 -2.81 -12.40
C PHE A 434 9.08 -2.54 -13.84
N ALA A 435 7.88 -2.98 -14.17
CA ALA A 435 7.31 -2.85 -15.51
C ALA A 435 7.19 -1.39 -15.94
N VAL A 436 6.74 -0.49 -15.05
CA VAL A 436 6.61 0.95 -15.35
C VAL A 436 7.97 1.58 -15.66
N VAL A 437 9.01 1.28 -14.88
CA VAL A 437 10.36 1.83 -15.09
C VAL A 437 10.95 1.33 -16.41
N LEU A 438 10.81 0.04 -16.71
CA LEU A 438 11.27 -0.57 -17.96
C LEU A 438 10.51 0.00 -19.16
N ALA A 439 9.18 0.11 -19.06
CA ALA A 439 8.35 0.66 -20.12
C ALA A 439 8.64 2.15 -20.35
N ALA A 440 8.91 2.93 -19.31
CA ALA A 440 9.30 4.34 -19.42
C ALA A 440 10.65 4.49 -20.15
N LEU A 441 11.61 3.61 -19.84
CA LEU A 441 12.86 3.54 -20.59
C LEU A 441 12.59 3.19 -22.07
N GLY A 442 11.83 2.13 -22.35
CA GLY A 442 11.49 1.71 -23.71
C GLY A 442 10.80 2.81 -24.52
N PHE A 443 9.80 3.47 -23.92
CA PHE A 443 9.10 4.59 -24.53
C PHE A 443 10.04 5.76 -24.83
N SER A 444 10.91 6.13 -23.88
CA SER A 444 11.89 7.20 -24.10
C SER A 444 12.82 6.91 -25.28
N ARG A 445 13.21 5.65 -25.48
CA ARG A 445 14.05 5.23 -26.62
C ARG A 445 13.31 5.29 -27.95
N ILE A 446 12.04 4.92 -27.97
CA ILE A 446 11.20 5.03 -29.16
C ILE A 446 11.05 6.50 -29.54
N VAL A 447 10.72 7.38 -28.59
CA VAL A 447 10.61 8.83 -28.85
C VAL A 447 11.93 9.40 -29.35
N GLU A 448 13.06 9.09 -28.70
CA GLU A 448 14.40 9.50 -29.16
C GLU A 448 14.69 9.03 -30.59
N SER A 449 14.29 7.81 -30.94
CA SER A 449 14.49 7.23 -32.28
C SER A 449 13.63 7.90 -33.35
N VAL A 450 12.34 8.13 -33.04
CA VAL A 450 11.40 8.82 -33.94
C VAL A 450 11.84 10.25 -34.21
N LEU A 451 12.19 11.00 -33.15
CA LEU A 451 12.71 12.36 -33.29
C LEU A 451 14.03 12.37 -34.07
N GLY A 452 14.92 11.43 -33.79
CA GLY A 452 16.18 11.27 -34.51
C GLY A 452 16.00 10.93 -36.00
N TRP A 453 14.89 10.29 -36.38
CA TRP A 453 14.54 10.04 -37.77
C TRP A 453 13.96 11.29 -38.46
N LEU A 454 13.03 11.98 -37.80
CA LEU A 454 12.38 13.20 -38.33
C LEU A 454 13.33 14.39 -38.51
N ILE A 455 14.36 14.48 -37.67
CA ILE A 455 15.29 15.62 -37.64
C ILE A 455 16.52 15.37 -38.51
N ARG A 456 16.73 14.13 -38.96
CA ARG A 456 17.80 13.77 -39.90
C ARG A 456 17.51 14.37 -41.30
N GLY A 457 17.85 15.65 -41.45
CA GLY A 457 18.57 16.10 -42.64
C GLY A 457 20.03 15.64 -42.53
N ASN A 458 20.58 15.10 -43.62
CA ASN A 458 21.92 14.52 -43.74
C ASN A 458 23.00 15.19 -42.84
N LYS A 459 23.42 14.52 -41.74
CA LYS A 459 24.83 14.24 -41.37
C LYS A 459 25.02 13.71 -39.93
N THR A 460 26.20 13.11 -39.79
CA THR A 460 26.87 12.38 -38.70
C THR A 460 27.11 13.18 -37.41
N ALA A 461 26.08 13.53 -36.65
CA ALA A 461 26.23 14.06 -35.30
C ALA A 461 25.71 13.08 -34.24
N PRO A 462 26.33 13.00 -33.04
CA PRO A 462 25.89 12.11 -31.97
C PRO A 462 24.49 12.49 -31.47
N VAL A 463 23.61 11.49 -31.33
CA VAL A 463 22.16 11.62 -31.03
C VAL A 463 21.88 12.56 -29.84
N ASN A 464 22.73 12.57 -28.81
CA ASN A 464 22.53 13.40 -27.62
C ASN A 464 22.66 14.91 -27.88
N ALA A 465 23.50 15.33 -28.84
CA ALA A 465 23.66 16.74 -29.22
C ALA A 465 22.49 17.21 -30.10
N MET A 466 22.02 16.35 -31.02
CA MET A 466 20.85 16.62 -31.87
C MET A 466 19.55 16.72 -31.08
N VAL A 467 19.36 15.91 -30.03
CA VAL A 467 18.15 15.98 -29.19
C VAL A 467 18.08 17.30 -28.41
N SER A 468 19.19 17.89 -27.95
CA SER A 468 19.12 19.21 -27.29
C SER A 468 18.71 20.35 -28.24
N ALA A 469 19.11 20.29 -29.51
CA ALA A 469 18.70 21.22 -30.57
C ALA A 469 17.33 20.88 -31.20
N ALA A 470 16.82 19.67 -30.99
CA ALA A 470 15.51 19.21 -31.46
C ALA A 470 14.35 19.86 -30.69
N TRP A 471 14.54 20.14 -29.40
CA TRP A 471 13.48 20.64 -28.52
C TRP A 471 13.12 22.11 -28.78
N THR A 472 13.84 22.80 -29.67
CA THR A 472 13.50 24.14 -30.16
C THR A 472 12.59 24.13 -31.39
N LYS A 473 12.41 22.97 -32.04
CA LYS A 473 11.52 22.84 -33.20
C LYS A 473 10.10 22.49 -32.75
N PRO A 474 9.07 23.27 -33.15
CA PRO A 474 7.68 23.02 -32.75
C PRO A 474 7.18 21.63 -33.15
N VAL A 475 7.67 21.10 -34.28
CA VAL A 475 7.35 19.75 -34.76
C VAL A 475 7.77 18.65 -33.76
N SER A 476 8.94 18.77 -33.14
CA SER A 476 9.44 17.76 -32.19
C SER A 476 8.64 17.75 -30.89
N VAL A 477 8.20 18.92 -30.43
CA VAL A 477 7.29 19.05 -29.29
C VAL A 477 5.93 18.45 -29.64
N ALA A 478 5.35 18.80 -30.79
CA ALA A 478 4.06 18.27 -31.25
C ALA A 478 4.06 16.74 -31.36
N VAL A 479 5.10 16.15 -31.95
CA VAL A 479 5.25 14.69 -32.05
C VAL A 479 5.38 14.04 -30.67
N THR A 480 6.15 14.63 -29.76
CA THR A 480 6.29 14.10 -28.39
C THR A 480 4.96 14.14 -27.64
N VAL A 481 4.23 15.25 -27.72
CA VAL A 481 2.90 15.40 -27.12
C VAL A 481 1.91 14.40 -27.73
N ALA A 482 1.92 14.23 -29.05
CA ALA A 482 1.07 13.24 -29.72
C ALA A 482 1.37 11.81 -29.25
N LEU A 483 2.65 11.41 -29.16
CA LEU A 483 3.04 10.09 -28.66
C LEU A 483 2.66 9.88 -27.20
N LEU A 484 2.78 10.91 -26.34
CA LEU A 484 2.30 10.87 -24.96
C LEU A 484 0.78 10.76 -24.89
N GLY A 485 0.05 11.48 -25.76
CA GLY A 485 -1.41 11.35 -25.89
C GLY A 485 -1.83 9.94 -26.29
N THR A 486 -1.15 9.34 -27.26
CA THR A 486 -1.36 7.93 -27.64
C THR A 486 -1.06 6.99 -26.49
N LEU A 487 -0.01 7.25 -25.70
CA LEU A 487 0.30 6.46 -24.51
C LEU A 487 -0.82 6.51 -23.47
N VAL A 488 -1.41 7.69 -23.23
CA VAL A 488 -2.58 7.82 -22.33
C VAL A 488 -3.73 6.95 -22.86
N VAL A 489 -4.10 7.08 -24.14
CA VAL A 489 -5.21 6.29 -24.72
C VAL A 489 -4.92 4.78 -24.63
N ALA A 490 -3.72 4.36 -25.03
CA ALA A 490 -3.35 2.94 -25.09
C ALA A 490 -3.23 2.27 -23.72
N THR A 491 -2.94 3.03 -22.66
CA THR A 491 -2.87 2.52 -21.28
C THR A 491 -4.19 2.59 -20.55
N GLN A 492 -5.10 3.50 -20.95
CA GLN A 492 -6.37 3.72 -20.27
C GLN A 492 -7.54 2.97 -20.90
N LEU A 493 -7.47 2.60 -22.17
CA LEU A 493 -8.48 1.75 -22.80
C LEU A 493 -8.14 0.26 -22.63
N GLY A 494 -9.14 -0.61 -22.78
CA GLY A 494 -8.94 -2.05 -22.73
C GLY A 494 -8.73 -2.59 -21.31
N ALA A 495 -7.52 -3.02 -20.98
CA ALA A 495 -7.25 -3.83 -19.78
C ALA A 495 -7.71 -3.16 -18.48
N ILE A 496 -7.29 -1.91 -18.23
CA ILE A 496 -7.67 -1.21 -17.00
C ILE A 496 -9.16 -0.84 -16.98
N GLN A 497 -9.72 -0.39 -18.10
CA GLN A 497 -11.13 -0.05 -18.19
C GLN A 497 -12.01 -1.27 -17.89
N THR A 498 -11.68 -2.44 -18.46
CA THR A 498 -12.41 -3.67 -18.16
C THR A 498 -12.23 -4.09 -16.71
N TYR A 499 -11.01 -3.98 -16.17
CA TYR A 499 -10.77 -4.32 -14.77
C TYR A 499 -11.65 -3.47 -13.84
N ILE A 500 -11.67 -2.15 -14.01
CA ILE A 500 -12.52 -1.27 -13.19
C ILE A 500 -14.00 -1.58 -13.37
N ALA A 501 -14.46 -1.76 -14.62
CA ALA A 501 -15.86 -2.06 -14.90
C ALA A 501 -16.33 -3.39 -14.28
N ALA A 502 -15.47 -4.41 -14.26
CA ALA A 502 -15.78 -5.72 -13.70
C ALA A 502 -15.74 -5.74 -12.15
N ASN A 503 -15.00 -4.83 -11.53
CA ASN A 503 -14.75 -4.85 -10.09
C ASN A 503 -15.50 -3.75 -9.31
N LYS A 504 -16.18 -2.80 -9.98
CA LYS A 504 -17.03 -1.80 -9.31
C LYS A 504 -18.15 -2.42 -8.46
N GLN A 505 -18.62 -3.62 -8.83
CA GLN A 505 -19.61 -4.37 -8.05
C GLN A 505 -19.19 -4.63 -6.60
N PHE A 506 -17.88 -4.63 -6.30
CA PHE A 506 -17.38 -4.80 -4.93
C PHE A 506 -17.46 -3.53 -4.07
N TYR A 507 -17.95 -2.42 -4.63
CA TYR A 507 -18.29 -1.19 -3.93
C TYR A 507 -19.79 -0.87 -4.02
N GLU A 508 -20.57 -1.68 -4.76
CA GLU A 508 -22.01 -1.54 -4.89
C GLU A 508 -22.71 -2.26 -3.72
N ARG A 509 -23.76 -1.64 -3.18
CA ARG A 509 -24.65 -2.23 -2.18
C ARG A 509 -25.70 -3.10 -2.89
N ASN A 510 -26.30 -4.07 -2.17
CA ASN A 510 -27.37 -4.97 -2.66
C ASN A 510 -26.96 -6.02 -3.72
N THR A 511 -25.68 -6.36 -3.82
CA THR A 511 -25.26 -7.61 -4.48
C THR A 511 -25.35 -8.77 -3.49
N SER A 512 -25.55 -10.01 -3.98
CA SER A 512 -25.59 -11.22 -3.15
C SER A 512 -24.29 -11.52 -2.39
N SER A 513 -23.22 -10.77 -2.67
CA SER A 513 -21.92 -10.87 -2.00
C SER A 513 -21.57 -9.65 -1.15
N SER A 514 -22.49 -8.68 -1.01
CA SER A 514 -22.25 -7.46 -0.24
C SER A 514 -22.32 -7.75 1.25
N ILE A 515 -21.48 -7.08 2.04
CA ILE A 515 -21.59 -7.15 3.50
C ILE A 515 -22.65 -6.19 4.02
N LEU A 516 -22.85 -5.05 3.35
CA LEU A 516 -23.78 -4.00 3.73
C LEU A 516 -24.78 -3.75 2.60
N SER A 517 -26.08 -3.89 2.90
CA SER A 517 -27.17 -3.49 1.98
C SER A 517 -27.56 -2.01 2.16
N ASP A 518 -28.37 -1.48 1.25
CA ASP A 518 -28.89 -0.10 1.39
C ASP A 518 -29.82 0.05 2.58
N ASP A 519 -30.66 -0.95 2.86
CA ASP A 519 -31.59 -0.90 3.99
C ASP A 519 -30.84 -0.98 5.33
N GLU A 520 -29.83 -1.85 5.42
CA GLU A 520 -28.91 -1.88 6.55
C GLU A 520 -28.19 -0.54 6.72
N TYR A 521 -27.68 0.05 5.63
CA TYR A 521 -27.00 1.35 5.68
C TYR A 521 -27.90 2.47 6.21
N LYS A 522 -29.15 2.55 5.75
CA LYS A 522 -30.11 3.55 6.24
C LYS A 522 -30.45 3.34 7.71
N LEU A 523 -30.62 2.11 8.17
CA LEU A 523 -30.84 1.82 9.59
C LEU A 523 -29.62 2.25 10.42
N LEU A 524 -28.41 1.88 9.97
CA LEU A 524 -27.16 2.27 10.64
C LEU A 524 -26.95 3.79 10.69
N SER A 525 -27.48 4.55 9.73
CA SER A 525 -27.32 6.01 9.67
C SER A 525 -28.12 6.81 10.69
N ARG A 526 -29.06 6.17 11.41
CA ARG A 526 -29.95 6.81 12.40
C ARG A 526 -30.00 6.08 13.75
N ILE A 527 -29.32 4.94 13.85
CA ILE A 527 -29.35 4.07 15.04
C ILE A 527 -28.77 4.74 16.30
N ASP A 528 -27.94 5.76 16.12
CA ASP A 528 -27.35 6.54 17.19
C ASP A 528 -28.38 7.40 17.95
N ASP A 529 -29.54 7.69 17.34
CA ASP A 529 -30.66 8.35 18.01
C ASP A 529 -31.41 7.43 19.00
N GLU A 530 -31.27 6.11 18.84
CA GLU A 530 -32.08 5.11 19.56
C GLU A 530 -31.26 4.26 20.55
N VAL A 531 -29.97 4.07 20.27
CA VAL A 531 -29.07 3.26 21.08
C VAL A 531 -28.16 4.17 21.92
N PRO A 532 -28.09 4.02 23.26
CA PRO A 532 -27.12 4.72 24.09
C PRO A 532 -25.66 4.37 23.76
N ALA A 533 -24.75 5.32 23.90
CA ALA A 533 -23.32 5.13 23.55
C ALA A 533 -22.58 4.09 24.43
N ASP A 534 -23.06 3.84 25.65
CA ASP A 534 -22.48 2.86 26.57
C ASP A 534 -23.02 1.43 26.35
N ALA A 535 -24.13 1.28 25.64
CA ALA A 535 -24.74 0.01 25.30
C ALA A 535 -23.89 -0.77 24.29
N VAL A 536 -23.84 -2.09 24.46
CA VAL A 536 -23.23 -3.01 23.49
C VAL A 536 -24.34 -3.63 22.63
N ILE A 537 -24.09 -3.64 21.32
CA ILE A 537 -24.95 -4.25 20.31
C ILE A 537 -24.37 -5.61 19.91
N ALA A 538 -25.19 -6.67 20.00
CA ALA A 538 -24.85 -7.97 19.41
C ALA A 538 -25.30 -8.04 17.95
N GLY A 539 -24.55 -8.73 17.10
CA GLY A 539 -24.86 -8.90 15.69
C GLY A 539 -24.04 -10.00 15.07
N ASN A 540 -24.48 -10.52 13.93
CA ASN A 540 -23.72 -11.50 13.15
C ASN A 540 -22.65 -10.78 12.32
N PRO A 541 -21.34 -10.94 12.60
CA PRO A 541 -20.29 -10.19 11.90
C PRO A 541 -20.17 -10.53 10.41
N TRP A 542 -20.85 -11.57 9.92
CA TRP A 542 -20.90 -11.94 8.50
C TRP A 542 -21.82 -11.07 7.65
N ASN A 543 -22.58 -10.15 8.25
CA ASN A 543 -23.33 -9.10 7.58
C ASN A 543 -22.92 -7.71 8.13
N GLY A 544 -23.64 -6.65 7.76
CA GLY A 544 -23.30 -5.26 8.07
C GLY A 544 -23.39 -4.89 9.55
N SER A 545 -23.88 -5.77 10.44
CA SER A 545 -24.15 -5.43 11.84
C SER A 545 -22.93 -4.94 12.62
N SER A 546 -21.74 -5.52 12.39
CA SER A 546 -20.50 -5.07 13.02
C SER A 546 -20.07 -3.66 12.61
N LEU A 547 -20.57 -3.14 11.48
CA LEU A 547 -20.22 -1.81 10.97
C LEU A 547 -20.92 -0.68 11.73
N VAL A 548 -21.91 -0.98 12.60
CA VAL A 548 -22.53 0.04 13.45
C VAL A 548 -21.50 0.81 14.29
N TYR A 549 -20.39 0.16 14.64
CA TYR A 549 -19.29 0.81 15.34
C TYR A 549 -18.64 1.91 14.49
N ALA A 550 -18.20 1.58 13.28
CA ALA A 550 -17.62 2.56 12.37
C ALA A 550 -18.61 3.65 11.95
N PHE A 551 -19.86 3.29 11.63
CA PHE A 551 -20.85 4.21 11.03
C PHE A 551 -21.55 5.08 12.07
N ALA A 552 -21.91 4.53 13.23
CA ALA A 552 -22.81 5.18 14.20
C ALA A 552 -22.20 5.38 15.59
N ASP A 553 -20.92 5.04 15.80
CA ASP A 553 -20.27 5.21 17.10
C ASP A 553 -20.98 4.44 18.23
N ARG A 554 -21.40 3.19 17.96
CA ARG A 554 -22.02 2.31 18.96
C ARG A 554 -21.23 1.03 19.13
N LYS A 555 -21.00 0.65 20.39
CA LYS A 555 -20.15 -0.51 20.72
C LYS A 555 -20.77 -1.79 20.21
N VAL A 556 -19.93 -2.67 19.69
CA VAL A 556 -20.33 -3.98 19.17
C VAL A 556 -19.71 -5.09 20.00
N LEU A 557 -20.44 -6.21 20.11
CA LEU A 557 -19.90 -7.43 20.68
C LEU A 557 -18.74 -7.98 19.83
N ARG A 558 -18.83 -7.79 18.50
CA ARG A 558 -17.89 -8.33 17.51
C ARG A 558 -17.47 -7.23 16.55
N PHE A 559 -16.18 -6.89 16.55
CA PHE A 559 -15.59 -5.92 15.63
C PHE A 559 -15.24 -6.52 14.27
N HIS A 560 -15.02 -7.84 14.19
CA HIS A 560 -14.64 -8.52 12.95
C HIS A 560 -15.05 -10.00 12.93
N LEU A 561 -15.14 -10.56 11.73
CA LEU A 561 -15.54 -11.95 11.45
C LEU A 561 -14.57 -12.97 12.07
N SER A 562 -13.27 -12.67 12.07
CA SER A 562 -12.18 -13.52 12.60
C SER A 562 -11.69 -13.15 14.00
N GLN A 563 -12.40 -12.31 14.75
CA GLN A 563 -12.00 -11.97 16.11
C GLN A 563 -11.97 -13.23 17.01
N SER A 564 -11.09 -13.27 18.02
CA SER A 564 -11.10 -14.37 18.99
C SER A 564 -12.36 -14.32 19.86
N LYS A 565 -12.98 -15.47 20.18
CA LYS A 565 -14.24 -15.51 20.95
C LYS A 565 -14.01 -15.82 22.42
N THR A 566 -14.67 -15.10 23.31
CA THR A 566 -14.78 -15.48 24.72
C THR A 566 -15.92 -16.48 24.94
N ALA A 567 -15.93 -17.18 26.08
CA ALA A 567 -17.02 -18.08 26.44
C ALA A 567 -18.36 -17.35 26.60
N GLN A 568 -18.34 -16.11 27.12
CA GLN A 568 -19.53 -15.28 27.27
C GLN A 568 -20.07 -14.79 25.92
N GLU A 569 -19.19 -14.34 25.02
CA GLU A 569 -19.57 -13.97 23.65
C GLU A 569 -20.21 -15.16 22.92
N THR A 570 -19.57 -16.33 22.99
CA THR A 570 -20.08 -17.57 22.36
C THR A 570 -21.46 -17.94 22.91
N LEU A 571 -21.67 -17.78 24.21
CA LEU A 571 -22.96 -18.06 24.84
C LEU A 571 -24.06 -17.12 24.33
N ILE A 572 -23.77 -15.82 24.21
CA ILE A 572 -24.72 -14.82 23.67
C ILE A 572 -25.03 -15.13 22.20
N GLU A 573 -24.01 -15.31 21.37
CA GLU A 573 -24.15 -15.56 19.92
C GLU A 573 -24.97 -16.81 19.59
N THR A 574 -24.91 -17.84 20.46
CA THR A 574 -25.58 -19.12 20.24
C THR A 574 -26.95 -19.21 20.90
N LYS A 575 -27.23 -18.42 21.95
CA LYS A 575 -28.44 -18.58 22.78
C LYS A 575 -29.24 -17.33 23.12
N LEU A 576 -28.83 -16.12 22.70
CA LEU A 576 -29.55 -14.89 23.07
C LEU A 576 -31.07 -14.97 22.77
N LYS A 577 -31.46 -15.57 21.65
CA LYS A 577 -32.86 -15.80 21.26
C LYS A 577 -33.73 -16.46 22.35
N ILE A 578 -33.14 -17.25 23.25
CA ILE A 578 -33.85 -17.98 24.32
C ILE A 578 -33.40 -17.53 25.72
N ALA A 579 -32.90 -16.29 25.85
CA ALA A 579 -32.39 -15.77 27.12
C ALA A 579 -33.47 -15.68 28.22
N ASP A 580 -34.75 -15.66 27.87
CA ASP A 580 -35.90 -15.75 28.79
C ASP A 580 -35.97 -17.09 29.54
N GLN A 581 -35.28 -18.13 29.05
CA GLN A 581 -35.32 -19.49 29.57
C GLN A 581 -33.98 -19.96 30.17
N ASP A 582 -32.89 -19.20 29.98
CA ASP A 582 -31.54 -19.60 30.42
C ASP A 582 -30.86 -18.45 31.21
N PRO A 583 -30.87 -18.50 32.56
CA PRO A 583 -30.25 -17.47 33.40
C PRO A 583 -28.74 -17.27 33.15
N THR A 584 -28.05 -18.29 32.61
CA THR A 584 -26.62 -18.18 32.30
C THR A 584 -26.37 -17.20 31.15
N VAL A 585 -27.28 -17.14 30.18
CA VAL A 585 -27.25 -16.19 29.06
C VAL A 585 -27.47 -14.77 29.58
N CYS A 586 -28.44 -14.55 30.47
CA CYS A 586 -28.67 -13.24 31.07
C CYS A 586 -27.47 -12.73 31.89
N ASN A 587 -26.74 -13.62 32.58
CA ASN A 587 -25.52 -13.23 33.27
C ASN A 587 -24.43 -12.76 32.30
N ALA A 588 -24.27 -13.44 31.15
CA ALA A 588 -23.34 -13.00 30.11
C ALA A 588 -23.76 -11.67 29.47
N ILE A 589 -25.06 -11.52 29.14
CA ILE A 589 -25.66 -10.30 28.60
C ILE A 589 -25.39 -9.10 29.53
N ARG A 590 -25.63 -9.26 30.84
CA ARG A 590 -25.36 -8.22 31.82
C ARG A 590 -23.87 -7.93 31.98
N ALA A 591 -23.02 -8.96 32.01
CA ALA A 591 -21.57 -8.80 32.16
C ALA A 591 -20.93 -8.05 30.99
N LEU A 592 -21.41 -8.28 29.76
CA LEU A 592 -20.92 -7.62 28.55
C LEU A 592 -21.75 -6.38 28.15
N ASN A 593 -22.69 -5.96 29.01
CA ASN A 593 -23.62 -4.85 28.77
C ASN A 593 -24.34 -4.91 27.40
N VAL A 594 -24.72 -6.11 26.95
CA VAL A 594 -25.48 -6.28 25.71
C VAL A 594 -26.92 -5.83 25.96
N ARG A 595 -27.32 -4.75 25.28
CA ARG A 595 -28.64 -4.13 25.44
C ARG A 595 -29.48 -4.21 24.17
N TYR A 596 -28.83 -4.32 23.03
CA TYR A 596 -29.48 -4.33 21.73
C TYR A 596 -28.91 -5.42 20.84
N VAL A 597 -29.67 -5.80 19.82
CA VAL A 597 -29.29 -6.80 18.82
C VAL A 597 -29.70 -6.34 17.44
N LEU A 598 -28.80 -6.49 16.46
CA LEU A 598 -29.09 -6.28 15.05
C LEU A 598 -29.29 -7.63 14.36
N ASP A 599 -30.47 -7.81 13.78
CA ASP A 599 -30.82 -8.96 12.93
C ASP A 599 -31.05 -8.43 11.51
N PHE A 600 -30.03 -8.58 10.66
CA PHE A 600 -30.04 -8.14 9.26
C PHE A 600 -30.38 -9.28 8.28
N GLY A 601 -30.91 -10.40 8.79
CA GLY A 601 -31.27 -11.54 7.97
C GLY A 601 -30.06 -12.25 7.35
N HIS A 602 -30.28 -12.86 6.18
CA HIS A 602 -29.37 -13.89 5.61
C HIS A 602 -28.52 -13.43 4.43
N GLN A 603 -28.42 -12.13 4.18
CA GLN A 603 -27.43 -11.61 3.22
C GLN A 603 -26.04 -11.61 3.89
N TYR A 604 -25.31 -12.71 3.71
CA TYR A 604 -23.98 -12.87 4.29
C TYR A 604 -22.87 -12.69 3.26
N LEU A 605 -21.75 -12.11 3.70
CA LEU A 605 -20.56 -11.96 2.89
C LEU A 605 -20.13 -13.32 2.32
N LEU A 606 -20.13 -13.43 0.98
CA LEU A 606 -19.76 -14.62 0.21
C LEU A 606 -20.59 -15.88 0.53
N ASN A 607 -21.74 -15.77 1.21
CA ASN A 607 -22.52 -16.91 1.71
C ASN A 607 -21.65 -17.92 2.47
N HIS A 608 -20.71 -17.44 3.28
CA HIS A 608 -19.74 -18.29 3.96
C HIS A 608 -20.41 -19.18 5.02
N ASN A 609 -19.99 -20.44 5.14
CA ASN A 609 -20.61 -21.41 6.06
C ASN A 609 -20.62 -20.95 7.53
N ASP A 610 -19.55 -20.28 7.97
CA ASP A 610 -19.42 -19.79 9.34
C ASP A 610 -20.45 -18.70 9.72
N SER A 611 -21.16 -18.12 8.74
CA SER A 611 -22.27 -17.20 9.00
C SER A 611 -23.42 -17.86 9.78
N THR A 612 -23.55 -19.18 9.71
CA THR A 612 -24.59 -19.95 10.42
C THR A 612 -24.27 -20.23 11.89
N ASN A 613 -23.07 -19.87 12.35
CA ASN A 613 -22.61 -20.12 13.73
C ASN A 613 -23.18 -19.13 14.77
N TYR A 614 -24.23 -18.37 14.43
CA TYR A 614 -24.84 -17.33 15.27
C TYR A 614 -26.37 -17.52 15.45
N PRO A 615 -26.85 -18.73 15.79
CA PRO A 615 -28.29 -19.02 15.85
C PRO A 615 -29.05 -18.26 16.94
N GLY A 616 -28.34 -17.71 17.94
CA GLY A 616 -28.91 -16.87 18.98
C GLY A 616 -29.25 -15.46 18.52
N LEU A 617 -28.79 -15.05 17.34
CA LEU A 617 -28.96 -13.71 16.77
C LEU A 617 -29.83 -13.71 15.50
N ASP A 618 -30.48 -14.83 15.19
CA ASP A 618 -31.27 -15.02 13.98
C ASP A 618 -32.77 -15.22 14.29
N LYS A 619 -33.63 -14.72 13.40
CA LYS A 619 -35.10 -14.80 13.53
C LYS A 619 -35.58 -14.30 14.89
N LEU A 620 -35.09 -13.12 15.29
CA LEU A 620 -35.37 -12.57 16.61
C LEU A 620 -36.81 -12.06 16.77
N ALA A 621 -37.53 -11.81 15.66
CA ALA A 621 -38.94 -11.44 15.69
C ALA A 621 -39.84 -12.48 16.41
N ASP A 622 -39.44 -13.75 16.44
CA ASP A 622 -40.17 -14.82 17.12
C ASP A 622 -39.77 -14.99 18.61
N SER A 623 -38.78 -14.22 19.07
CA SER A 623 -38.21 -14.35 20.42
C SER A 623 -38.98 -13.53 21.44
N LYS A 624 -39.21 -14.09 22.63
CA LYS A 624 -39.70 -13.36 23.80
C LYS A 624 -38.59 -12.62 24.55
N ALA A 625 -37.32 -12.82 24.18
CA ALA A 625 -36.18 -12.23 24.86
C ALA A 625 -35.92 -10.77 24.47
N VAL A 626 -36.52 -10.31 23.37
CA VAL A 626 -36.26 -9.00 22.77
C VAL A 626 -37.55 -8.30 22.32
N GLU A 627 -37.46 -6.98 22.14
CA GLU A 627 -38.53 -6.12 21.63
C GLU A 627 -38.01 -5.35 20.41
N LEU A 628 -38.80 -5.26 19.34
CA LEU A 628 -38.44 -4.52 18.12
C LEU A 628 -38.50 -3.01 18.38
N ILE A 629 -37.45 -2.28 18.02
CA ILE A 629 -37.35 -0.83 18.19
C ILE A 629 -37.46 -0.09 16.86
N ASP A 630 -36.67 -0.50 15.86
CA ASP A 630 -36.68 0.08 14.51
C ASP A 630 -36.43 -1.00 13.45
N SER A 631 -36.83 -0.71 12.22
CA SER A 631 -36.61 -1.55 11.05
C SER A 631 -36.51 -0.72 9.77
N GLU A 632 -35.66 -1.17 8.86
CA GLU A 632 -35.64 -0.74 7.46
C GLU A 632 -35.62 -1.99 6.58
N GLY A 633 -36.65 -2.20 5.76
CA GLY A 633 -36.77 -3.42 4.97
C GLY A 633 -36.69 -4.67 5.86
N ASP A 634 -35.68 -5.52 5.62
CA ASP A 634 -35.39 -6.72 6.42
C ASP A 634 -34.40 -6.49 7.57
N ALA A 635 -33.76 -5.32 7.65
CA ALA A 635 -32.84 -4.96 8.72
C ALA A 635 -33.63 -4.52 9.96
N ARG A 636 -33.35 -5.13 11.12
CA ARG A 636 -34.10 -4.89 12.36
C ARG A 636 -33.18 -4.61 13.53
N LEU A 637 -33.56 -3.62 14.36
CA LEU A 637 -32.97 -3.33 15.66
C LEU A 637 -33.89 -3.80 16.76
N PHE A 638 -33.36 -4.62 17.66
CA PHE A 638 -34.07 -5.12 18.82
C PHE A 638 -33.42 -4.65 20.13
N LYS A 639 -34.24 -4.39 21.16
CA LYS A 639 -33.81 -4.18 22.54
C LYS A 639 -33.96 -5.48 23.34
N VAL A 640 -32.95 -5.84 24.11
CA VAL A 640 -32.99 -7.02 24.99
C VAL A 640 -33.81 -6.70 26.24
N THR A 641 -34.91 -7.41 26.47
CA THR A 641 -35.86 -7.15 27.57
C THR A 641 -35.88 -8.25 28.61
N ALA A 642 -35.59 -9.51 28.26
CA ALA A 642 -35.70 -10.62 29.22
C ALA A 642 -34.70 -10.61 30.38
N CYS A 643 -33.62 -9.83 30.29
CA CYS A 643 -32.51 -9.86 31.26
C CYS A 643 -32.34 -8.57 32.08
N TRP A 644 -33.17 -7.55 31.83
CA TRP A 644 -32.99 -6.18 32.32
C TRP A 644 -34.21 -5.62 33.04
#